data_AF-A0A2N5V0M3-F1
#
_entry.id   AF-A0A2N5V0M3-F1
#
_cell.length_a   1.000
_cell.length_b   1.000
_cell.length_c   1.000
_cell.angle_alpha   90.00
_cell.angle_beta   90.00
_cell.angle_gamma   90.00
#
_symmetry.space_group_name_H-M   'P 1'
#
loop_
_entity.id
_entity.type
_entity.pdbx_description
1 polymer ?
#
loop_
_entity_poly.entity_id
_entity_poly.type
_entity_poly.pdbx_seq_one_letter_code
_entity_poly.pdbx_strand_id
1 'polypeptide(L)'
;MSNAPPPSRTQDLYSTANPLPPEFSRIYNSHSLDGHPPTFTILQLNCHNRKNTTLSVVSSESLSLAMLLQEPWTNLVDHLPPTHPGWHRVTLVDRPGNSSERQQCCIYINKSTPTYNFHRLLGSSKLLTAVSLSICTEHSTPQVFFLISLYNPPSSFSAIPKLQSWLGNHYSRQTPTILMMDSNLHHPRWNPPKYHHTHPASKDLIRLCGQKGFTLTSPTGIPTFQGARGAQTTIDLCWTNVRCRQNVRCCTVALNNHASDHQPIHLELSIGGIPKATLSTKEIDSMVERLTTGIQQCHLKQGAVKWRGSARSKGWWDPSILGPLVADQRLTFLEQVKKAKKAGNLAFSQLGRVVKSTYGLNTKLARRLVISVVYPWVLFASIFWYTQRTTKAAEEMLEVLYHQACRLITGLFRQTPTVYLKKSSGLLPFSKIHTRQTHSYILKALTYPSSHPVSPILKTELTGLKPTFPSHIHSLISPSTLLQFRDSPLETIQLTPAPPWVAPLCQVQNIDTPRKEAMELVPHQLQREKDRGSLIFFTDGSWIPEKGAGAAAVAHLTPNCQAVARIQQHNTISNFEIELIGVNLAIKAAKEVMKNHPSDDYSALVIFGDNQAALTRSADPRAFTSAQHLYTDNFFSLKHLGLPARLYWTPGHEGITANEQADTLAKADAQGVNPRSALVEETIHLPYSLSTAQQKNRLSTGIPEKLTSKEIKRFGFKEDTTALLKALDKQEKGLATIILKLQADHVPLNNFLFKIKAVLDPRYRELRRILKRKICKLRSGINPDSFRSIMDNPKALHEVVSFILATKRFPNIQYYNNTSKND
;
A
#
# COMPACT_ATOMS: atom_id res chain seq x y z
N MET A 1 73.46 27.24 -17.32
CA MET A 1 72.42 26.36 -17.89
C MET A 1 71.69 25.68 -16.74
N SER A 2 70.36 25.79 -16.70
CA SER A 2 69.39 25.10 -15.82
C SER A 2 69.90 24.47 -14.50
N ASN A 3 69.44 24.99 -13.35
CA ASN A 3 68.52 24.27 -12.44
C ASN A 3 68.44 24.94 -11.05
N ALA A 4 67.19 25.19 -10.65
CA ALA A 4 66.60 25.27 -9.30
C ALA A 4 67.31 26.04 -8.15
N PRO A 5 66.60 26.97 -7.46
CA PRO A 5 66.98 27.37 -6.11
C PRO A 5 66.37 26.43 -5.04
N PRO A 6 67.05 26.23 -3.89
CA PRO A 6 66.56 25.45 -2.74
C PRO A 6 66.05 26.42 -1.62
N PRO A 7 65.90 26.02 -0.34
CA PRO A 7 64.62 26.06 0.38
C PRO A 7 64.55 27.15 1.47
N SER A 8 63.36 27.62 1.81
CA SER A 8 63.17 28.52 2.97
C SER A 8 62.77 27.74 4.23
N ARG A 9 63.62 27.91 5.25
CA ARG A 9 63.53 27.42 6.63
C ARG A 9 62.27 27.87 7.38
N THR A 10 61.84 26.94 8.23
CA THR A 10 61.09 27.05 9.48
C THR A 10 61.65 28.09 10.47
N GLN A 11 60.78 28.72 11.28
CA GLN A 11 60.88 28.70 12.75
C GLN A 11 59.64 29.28 13.46
N ASP A 12 59.00 28.39 14.20
CA ASP A 12 58.39 28.47 15.53
C ASP A 12 58.21 29.83 16.23
N LEU A 13 57.06 29.96 16.90
CA LEU A 13 57.00 30.23 18.35
C LEU A 13 55.62 29.82 18.90
N TYR A 14 55.62 28.90 19.85
CA TYR A 14 54.47 28.43 20.62
C TYR A 14 54.02 29.46 21.67
N SER A 15 52.71 29.43 21.96
CA SER A 15 52.14 29.36 23.32
C SER A 15 51.18 30.49 23.74
N THR A 16 49.94 30.06 23.95
CA THR A 16 49.00 30.43 25.04
C THR A 16 48.41 31.84 25.10
N ALA A 17 47.14 31.96 24.70
CA ALA A 17 46.16 32.80 25.38
C ALA A 17 44.72 32.26 25.18
N ASN A 18 43.92 32.40 26.23
CA ASN A 18 42.62 31.78 26.56
C ASN A 18 41.51 31.75 25.48
N PRO A 19 40.52 30.84 25.64
CA PRO A 19 39.34 30.77 24.79
C PRO A 19 38.35 31.90 25.13
N LEU A 20 37.80 32.54 24.11
CA LEU A 20 36.67 33.46 24.19
C LEU A 20 35.78 33.23 22.96
N PRO A 21 34.46 33.44 23.04
CA PRO A 21 33.45 32.92 23.98
C PRO A 21 32.45 32.00 23.22
N PRO A 22 31.48 31.35 23.88
CA PRO A 22 30.37 30.72 23.17
C PRO A 22 29.47 31.80 22.54
N GLU A 23 28.86 31.46 21.40
CA GLU A 23 27.79 32.21 20.72
C GLU A 23 28.16 33.49 19.96
N PHE A 24 28.26 33.35 18.63
CA PHE A 24 27.49 34.17 17.68
C PHE A 24 27.35 33.41 16.34
N SER A 25 26.90 32.16 16.40
CA SER A 25 26.21 31.56 15.25
C SER A 25 24.79 32.09 15.28
N ARG A 26 24.51 33.18 14.55
CA ARG A 26 23.12 33.54 14.21
C ARG A 26 22.59 32.45 13.29
N ILE A 27 22.04 31.39 13.90
CA ILE A 27 21.21 30.40 13.24
C ILE A 27 20.03 31.18 12.65
N TYR A 28 19.68 30.87 11.41
CA TYR A 28 18.52 31.46 10.76
C TYR A 28 17.28 31.04 11.56
N ASN A 29 16.78 31.95 12.40
CA ASN A 29 15.49 31.79 13.06
C ASN A 29 14.40 31.85 12.00
N SER A 30 14.06 30.70 11.41
CA SER A 30 12.75 30.54 10.79
C SER A 30 11.73 30.78 11.91
N HIS A 31 10.86 31.77 11.77
CA HIS A 31 9.77 32.01 12.72
C HIS A 31 8.97 30.72 12.94
N SER A 32 9.21 30.01 14.05
CA SER A 32 8.33 28.95 14.54
C SER A 32 7.31 29.58 15.47
N LEU A 33 6.30 30.22 14.88
CA LEU A 33 5.02 30.32 15.56
C LEU A 33 4.30 29.01 15.27
N ASP A 34 3.96 28.27 16.33
CA ASP A 34 3.20 27.02 16.34
C ASP A 34 3.89 25.78 15.75
N GLY A 35 4.64 25.01 16.57
CA GLY A 35 4.82 23.54 16.44
C GLY A 35 5.21 22.94 15.08
N HIS A 36 5.62 23.75 14.10
CA HIS A 36 5.82 23.36 12.72
C HIS A 36 7.32 23.31 12.39
N PRO A 37 7.76 22.34 11.57
CA PRO A 37 9.16 22.20 11.18
C PRO A 37 9.65 23.43 10.39
N PRO A 38 10.91 23.86 10.55
CA PRO A 38 11.46 25.07 9.92
C PRO A 38 11.32 25.01 8.40
N THR A 39 10.87 26.11 7.79
CA THR A 39 10.63 26.22 6.33
C THR A 39 11.53 27.26 5.67
N PHE A 40 11.79 27.08 4.37
CA PHE A 40 12.50 28.03 3.53
C PHE A 40 11.95 28.04 2.11
N THR A 41 12.15 29.15 1.39
CA THR A 41 11.61 29.38 0.05
C THR A 41 12.71 29.58 -0.99
N ILE A 42 12.42 29.17 -2.22
CA ILE A 42 13.28 29.37 -3.40
C ILE A 42 12.42 29.97 -4.51
N LEU A 43 12.91 31.03 -5.15
CA LEU A 43 12.24 31.72 -6.27
C LEU A 43 12.90 31.36 -7.61
N GLN A 44 12.10 31.19 -8.66
CA GLN A 44 12.52 31.14 -10.06
C GLN A 44 11.84 32.27 -10.84
N LEU A 45 12.59 32.95 -11.73
CA LEU A 45 12.03 33.91 -12.68
C LEU A 45 12.91 34.05 -13.94
N ASN A 46 12.29 34.02 -15.13
CA ASN A 46 12.93 34.52 -16.35
C ASN A 46 12.78 36.06 -16.42
N CYS A 47 13.90 36.77 -16.57
CA CYS A 47 13.94 38.24 -16.60
C CYS A 47 13.92 38.85 -18.00
N HIS A 48 13.90 38.04 -19.06
CA HIS A 48 13.90 38.44 -20.47
C HIS A 48 15.00 39.47 -20.81
N ASN A 49 16.15 39.38 -20.13
CA ASN A 49 17.28 40.30 -20.22
C ASN A 49 16.93 41.78 -19.94
N ARG A 50 15.81 42.05 -19.25
CA ARG A 50 15.36 43.40 -18.92
C ARG A 50 16.02 43.90 -17.63
N LYS A 51 16.68 45.06 -17.72
CA LYS A 51 17.36 45.70 -16.58
C LYS A 51 16.41 45.94 -15.40
N ASN A 52 15.23 46.52 -15.67
CA ASN A 52 14.25 46.84 -14.64
C ASN A 52 13.73 45.60 -13.92
N THR A 53 13.47 44.51 -14.66
CA THR A 53 13.01 43.23 -14.09
C THR A 53 14.07 42.59 -13.20
N THR A 54 15.31 42.49 -13.68
CA THR A 54 16.42 41.92 -12.90
C THR A 54 16.72 42.74 -11.65
N LEU A 55 16.72 44.07 -11.73
CA LEU A 55 16.93 44.92 -10.56
C LEU A 55 15.76 44.87 -9.59
N SER A 56 14.52 44.84 -10.09
CA SER A 56 13.30 44.73 -9.27
C SER A 56 13.32 43.45 -8.44
N VAL A 57 13.43 42.28 -9.08
CA VAL A 57 13.40 40.99 -8.35
C VAL A 57 14.51 40.88 -7.31
N VAL A 58 15.73 41.32 -7.65
CA VAL A 58 16.88 41.25 -6.73
C VAL A 58 16.74 42.20 -5.53
N SER A 59 16.04 43.33 -5.71
CA SER A 59 15.88 44.35 -4.65
C SER A 59 14.65 44.11 -3.77
N SER A 60 13.56 43.60 -4.33
CA SER A 60 12.30 43.41 -3.61
C SER A 60 12.18 42.06 -2.92
N GLU A 61 12.85 41.02 -3.44
CA GLU A 61 12.83 39.70 -2.82
C GLU A 61 13.77 39.70 -1.60
N SER A 62 13.22 39.43 -0.41
CA SER A 62 14.00 39.34 0.84
C SER A 62 13.75 38.05 1.62
N LEU A 63 12.66 37.33 1.31
CA LEU A 63 12.20 36.17 2.08
C LEU A 63 12.78 34.85 1.56
N SER A 64 13.17 34.79 0.28
CA SER A 64 13.77 33.60 -0.31
C SER A 64 15.21 33.36 0.15
N LEU A 65 15.54 32.08 0.35
CA LEU A 65 16.90 31.62 0.66
C LEU A 65 17.78 31.64 -0.60
N ALA A 66 17.19 31.35 -1.76
CA ALA A 66 17.87 31.38 -3.05
C ALA A 66 16.92 31.84 -4.18
N MET A 67 17.47 32.47 -5.21
CA MET A 67 16.78 32.84 -6.44
C MET A 67 17.50 32.27 -7.66
N LEU A 68 16.77 31.60 -8.55
CA LEU A 68 17.28 31.00 -9.77
C LEU A 68 16.74 31.79 -10.96
N LEU A 69 17.55 32.70 -11.48
CA LEU A 69 17.15 33.59 -12.56
C LEU A 69 17.58 33.06 -13.93
N GLN A 70 16.66 33.05 -14.89
CA GLN A 70 16.94 32.82 -16.31
C GLN A 70 16.94 34.17 -17.05
N GLU A 71 17.80 34.29 -18.06
CA GLU A 71 18.01 35.51 -18.85
C GLU A 71 18.11 36.79 -18.00
N PRO A 72 19.00 36.84 -16.98
CA PRO A 72 19.20 38.07 -16.23
C PRO A 72 19.79 39.15 -17.14
N TRP A 73 19.43 40.41 -16.91
CA TRP A 73 20.19 41.51 -17.47
C TRP A 73 21.62 41.47 -16.93
N THR A 74 22.58 41.69 -17.81
CA THR A 74 24.00 41.76 -17.48
C THR A 74 24.54 43.13 -17.84
N ASN A 75 25.48 43.63 -17.05
CA ASN A 75 26.14 44.90 -17.35
C ASN A 75 26.95 44.78 -18.66
N LEU A 76 26.95 45.85 -19.45
CA LEU A 76 27.60 45.90 -20.76
C LEU A 76 29.13 45.87 -20.67
N VAL A 77 29.70 46.24 -19.53
CA VAL A 77 31.16 46.31 -19.33
C VAL A 77 31.73 44.97 -18.87
N ASP A 78 31.14 44.36 -17.85
CA ASP A 78 31.67 43.12 -17.25
C ASP A 78 30.88 41.86 -17.65
N HIS A 79 29.82 42.01 -18.45
CA HIS A 79 28.88 40.96 -18.88
C HIS A 79 28.34 40.05 -17.76
N LEU A 80 28.26 40.58 -16.53
CA LEU A 80 27.76 39.86 -15.36
C LEU A 80 26.40 40.40 -14.89
N PRO A 81 25.56 39.54 -14.28
CA PRO A 81 24.35 39.99 -13.58
C PRO A 81 24.70 40.96 -12.43
N PRO A 82 23.80 41.88 -12.04
CA PRO A 82 24.10 42.92 -11.06
C PRO A 82 24.51 42.35 -9.67
N THR A 83 25.47 42.96 -9.01
CA THR A 83 25.78 42.66 -7.61
C THR A 83 24.77 43.33 -6.67
N HIS A 84 24.44 42.70 -5.54
CA HIS A 84 23.51 43.26 -4.56
C HIS A 84 24.03 43.10 -3.12
N PRO A 85 23.80 44.07 -2.22
CA PRO A 85 24.24 43.97 -0.82
C PRO A 85 23.63 42.76 -0.09
N GLY A 86 22.41 42.34 -0.42
CA GLY A 86 21.73 41.20 0.21
C GLY A 86 21.97 39.81 -0.39
N TRP A 87 22.65 39.71 -1.55
CA TRP A 87 22.76 38.44 -2.28
C TRP A 87 24.21 38.07 -2.68
N HIS A 88 24.57 36.81 -2.51
CA HIS A 88 25.73 36.17 -3.13
C HIS A 88 25.36 35.76 -4.55
N ARG A 89 26.00 36.37 -5.55
CA ARG A 89 25.84 36.03 -6.97
C ARG A 89 26.69 34.80 -7.31
N VAL A 90 26.09 33.75 -7.85
CA VAL A 90 26.77 32.55 -8.33
C VAL A 90 26.57 32.40 -9.84
N THR A 91 27.70 32.37 -10.54
CA THR A 91 27.82 32.41 -12.00
C THR A 91 28.90 31.43 -12.48
N LEU A 92 28.89 31.03 -13.76
CA LEU A 92 29.88 30.12 -14.35
C LEU A 92 31.33 30.66 -14.25
N VAL A 93 31.52 31.90 -14.70
CA VAL A 93 32.80 32.62 -14.72
C VAL A 93 32.63 33.91 -13.92
N ASP A 94 33.66 34.27 -13.15
CA ASP A 94 33.65 35.49 -12.33
C ASP A 94 34.06 36.75 -13.14
N ARG A 95 34.61 36.55 -14.34
CA ARG A 95 34.98 37.58 -15.33
C ARG A 95 34.82 37.02 -16.76
N PRO A 96 33.66 37.17 -17.43
CA PRO A 96 33.50 36.77 -18.83
C PRO A 96 34.32 37.69 -19.75
N GLY A 97 34.97 37.12 -20.77
CA GLY A 97 35.88 37.87 -21.64
C GLY A 97 35.19 38.63 -22.78
N ASN A 98 33.97 38.23 -23.16
CA ASN A 98 33.22 38.80 -24.28
C ASN A 98 31.69 38.63 -24.13
N SER A 99 30.92 39.31 -24.98
CA SER A 99 29.46 39.27 -24.96
C SER A 99 28.85 37.90 -25.30
N SER A 100 29.59 37.04 -26.01
CA SER A 100 29.15 35.69 -26.40
C SER A 100 29.20 34.67 -25.26
N GLU A 101 30.00 34.97 -24.23
CA GLU A 101 30.15 34.24 -22.97
C GLU A 101 29.19 34.71 -21.87
N ARG A 102 28.35 35.71 -22.18
CA ARG A 102 27.32 36.20 -21.27
C ARG A 102 26.44 35.05 -20.77
N GLN A 103 26.18 35.07 -19.47
CA GLN A 103 25.40 34.02 -18.81
C GLN A 103 23.90 34.22 -19.05
N GLN A 104 23.23 33.10 -19.34
CA GLN A 104 21.79 33.07 -19.58
C GLN A 104 21.04 32.47 -18.39
N CYS A 105 21.74 32.05 -17.35
CA CYS A 105 21.17 31.66 -16.07
C CYS A 105 22.17 32.01 -14.96
N CYS A 106 21.66 32.35 -13.78
CA CYS A 106 22.46 32.55 -12.58
C CYS A 106 21.68 32.13 -11.33
N ILE A 107 22.39 31.99 -10.22
CA ILE A 107 21.78 31.69 -8.91
C ILE A 107 22.24 32.77 -7.93
N TYR A 108 21.30 33.38 -7.21
CA TYR A 108 21.58 34.23 -6.07
C TYR A 108 21.27 33.47 -4.78
N ILE A 109 22.16 33.53 -3.81
CA ILE A 109 21.98 32.94 -2.47
C ILE A 109 21.97 34.07 -1.46
N ASN A 110 21.00 34.06 -0.54
CA ASN A 110 20.86 35.14 0.43
C ASN A 110 22.13 35.24 1.29
N LYS A 111 22.64 36.46 1.54
CA LYS A 111 23.86 36.64 2.36
C LYS A 111 23.71 36.27 3.82
N SER A 112 22.48 35.98 4.27
CA SER A 112 22.24 35.26 5.53
C SER A 112 22.87 33.86 5.54
N THR A 113 23.15 33.28 4.37
CA THR A 113 23.83 31.99 4.22
C THR A 113 25.35 32.21 4.14
N PRO A 114 26.14 31.67 5.09
CA PRO A 114 27.60 31.75 5.04
C PRO A 114 28.17 31.14 3.77
N THR A 115 29.26 31.71 3.26
CA THR A 115 29.90 31.27 2.00
C THR A 115 30.45 29.84 2.05
N TYR A 116 30.76 29.30 3.22
CA TYR A 116 31.15 27.89 3.40
C TYR A 116 29.97 26.91 3.34
N ASN A 117 28.73 27.40 3.39
CA ASN A 117 27.52 26.57 3.29
C ASN A 117 27.05 26.37 1.85
N PHE A 118 27.72 26.94 0.85
CA PHE A 118 27.38 26.66 -0.54
C PHE A 118 28.60 26.62 -1.46
N HIS A 119 28.54 25.74 -2.47
CA HIS A 119 29.62 25.57 -3.43
C HIS A 119 29.08 25.41 -4.85
N ARG A 120 29.70 26.10 -5.80
CA ARG A 120 29.40 25.92 -7.23
C ARG A 120 29.77 24.50 -7.65
N LEU A 121 28.85 23.81 -8.33
CA LEU A 121 29.07 22.45 -8.82
C LEU A 121 29.76 22.46 -10.19
N LEU A 122 30.61 21.46 -10.41
CA LEU A 122 31.31 21.23 -11.68
C LEU A 122 30.33 20.96 -12.83
N GLY A 123 30.74 21.27 -14.06
CA GLY A 123 29.91 21.05 -15.26
C GLY A 123 28.87 22.13 -15.53
N SER A 124 28.92 23.27 -14.83
CA SER A 124 28.12 24.45 -15.15
C SER A 124 28.45 24.97 -16.57
N SER A 125 27.49 25.64 -17.22
CA SER A 125 27.64 26.27 -18.53
C SER A 125 26.82 27.56 -18.57
N LYS A 126 26.94 28.38 -19.64
CA LYS A 126 26.11 29.59 -19.78
C LYS A 126 24.60 29.34 -19.73
N LEU A 127 24.16 28.10 -20.03
CA LEU A 127 22.77 27.65 -20.01
C LEU A 127 22.38 26.92 -18.72
N LEU A 128 23.34 26.46 -17.91
CA LEU A 128 23.11 25.61 -16.73
C LEU A 128 24.03 26.06 -15.59
N THR A 129 23.48 26.59 -14.50
CA THR A 129 24.22 26.90 -13.28
C THR A 129 23.76 25.99 -12.17
N ALA A 130 24.70 25.34 -11.48
CA ALA A 130 24.38 24.41 -10.39
C ALA A 130 25.19 24.71 -9.11
N VAL A 131 24.53 24.62 -7.96
CA VAL A 131 25.12 24.92 -6.64
C VAL A 131 24.70 23.86 -5.62
N SER A 132 25.63 23.43 -4.76
CA SER A 132 25.30 22.72 -3.53
C SER A 132 25.06 23.73 -2.42
N LEU A 133 23.99 23.54 -1.66
CA LEU A 133 23.59 24.37 -0.53
C LEU A 133 23.38 23.49 0.70
N SER A 134 24.19 23.68 1.72
CA SER A 134 24.10 23.02 3.01
C SER A 134 23.19 23.82 3.94
N ILE A 135 22.14 23.19 4.46
CA ILE A 135 21.21 23.82 5.40
C ILE A 135 21.27 23.07 6.73
N CYS A 136 21.53 23.80 7.80
CA CYS A 136 21.59 23.30 9.18
C CYS A 136 20.28 23.63 9.91
N THR A 137 19.78 22.70 10.72
CA THR A 137 18.77 23.01 11.75
C THR A 137 19.34 22.69 13.12
N GLU A 138 18.85 23.36 14.17
CA GLU A 138 19.38 23.30 15.54
C GLU A 138 19.50 21.88 16.12
N HIS A 139 18.79 20.90 15.56
CA HIS A 139 18.70 19.53 16.07
C HIS A 139 18.91 18.44 15.02
N SER A 140 19.50 18.73 13.85
CA SER A 140 19.74 17.70 12.82
C SER A 140 21.06 17.84 12.07
N THR A 141 21.51 16.73 11.46
CA THR A 141 22.68 16.72 10.60
C THR A 141 22.46 17.63 9.39
N PRO A 142 23.46 18.43 8.97
CA PRO A 142 23.33 19.36 7.86
C PRO A 142 22.88 18.63 6.59
N GLN A 143 21.77 19.09 6.01
CA GLN A 143 21.21 18.53 4.79
C GLN A 143 21.72 19.31 3.57
N VAL A 144 22.37 18.61 2.64
CA VAL A 144 22.90 19.21 1.41
C VAL A 144 21.89 19.11 0.27
N PHE A 145 21.49 20.24 -0.29
CA PHE A 145 20.62 20.40 -1.45
C PHE A 145 21.43 20.75 -2.70
N PHE A 146 21.01 20.25 -3.85
CA PHE A 146 21.50 20.71 -5.16
C PHE A 146 20.46 21.59 -5.84
N LEU A 147 20.84 22.82 -6.17
CA LEU A 147 20.03 23.80 -6.89
C LEU A 147 20.55 23.90 -8.32
N ILE A 148 19.68 23.73 -9.31
CA ILE A 148 20.03 23.78 -10.73
C ILE A 148 19.12 24.80 -11.42
N SER A 149 19.71 25.86 -11.95
CA SER A 149 19.05 26.85 -12.82
C SER A 149 19.40 26.54 -14.27
N LEU A 150 18.40 26.40 -15.14
CA LEU A 150 18.58 26.03 -16.55
C LEU A 150 17.77 26.95 -17.46
N TYR A 151 18.41 27.50 -18.49
CA TYR A 151 17.73 28.21 -19.57
C TYR A 151 17.85 27.40 -20.86
N ASN A 152 16.72 27.07 -21.49
CA ASN A 152 16.69 26.31 -22.73
C ASN A 152 16.32 27.22 -23.92
N PRO A 153 17.26 27.57 -24.81
CA PRO A 153 16.98 28.49 -25.90
C PRO A 153 15.94 27.93 -26.90
N PRO A 154 14.91 28.71 -27.28
CA PRO A 154 13.82 28.21 -28.14
C PRO A 154 14.27 27.84 -29.56
N SER A 155 15.37 28.40 -30.05
CA SER A 155 15.87 28.15 -31.40
C SER A 155 16.53 26.78 -31.60
N SER A 156 17.08 26.19 -30.53
CA SER A 156 17.91 24.98 -30.63
C SER A 156 17.59 23.90 -29.59
N PHE A 157 16.90 24.25 -28.51
CA PHE A 157 16.70 23.38 -27.33
C PHE A 157 18.00 22.74 -26.80
N SER A 158 19.13 23.42 -26.99
CA SER A 158 20.49 22.90 -26.73
C SER A 158 20.81 22.68 -25.25
N ALA A 159 19.94 23.10 -24.32
CA ALA A 159 20.15 22.88 -22.89
C ALA A 159 19.77 21.45 -22.45
N ILE A 160 18.87 20.77 -23.17
CA ILE A 160 18.41 19.41 -22.80
C ILE A 160 19.55 18.38 -22.85
N PRO A 161 20.39 18.31 -23.92
CA PRO A 161 21.55 17.41 -23.95
C PRO A 161 22.59 17.75 -22.87
N LYS A 162 22.79 19.04 -22.57
CA LYS A 162 23.71 19.48 -21.51
C LYS A 162 23.23 19.04 -20.13
N LEU A 163 21.93 19.19 -19.86
CA LEU A 163 21.30 18.68 -18.65
C LEU A 163 21.46 17.15 -18.56
N GLN A 164 21.28 16.41 -19.66
CA GLN A 164 21.48 14.97 -19.69
C GLN A 164 22.91 14.56 -19.33
N SER A 165 23.91 15.25 -19.89
CA SER A 165 25.33 15.01 -19.57
C SER A 165 25.61 15.33 -18.09
N TRP A 166 25.13 16.47 -17.60
CA TRP A 166 25.34 16.89 -16.21
C TRP A 166 24.70 15.91 -15.22
N LEU A 167 23.43 15.52 -15.43
CA LEU A 167 22.75 14.51 -14.63
C LEU A 167 23.35 13.10 -14.80
N GLY A 168 24.12 12.86 -15.86
CA GLY A 168 24.89 11.65 -16.07
C GLY A 168 26.08 11.55 -15.12
N ASN A 169 26.80 12.67 -14.96
CA ASN A 169 28.11 12.70 -14.31
C ASN A 169 28.07 13.13 -12.83
N HIS A 170 27.15 14.04 -12.46
CA HIS A 170 27.19 14.72 -11.15
C HIS A 170 25.99 14.43 -10.25
N TYR A 171 24.90 13.88 -10.79
CA TYR A 171 23.66 13.70 -10.05
C TYR A 171 23.63 12.40 -9.23
N SER A 172 23.19 12.52 -7.98
CA SER A 172 22.84 11.40 -7.11
C SER A 172 21.37 11.46 -6.70
N ARG A 173 20.70 10.31 -6.71
CA ARG A 173 19.31 10.18 -6.21
C ARG A 173 19.20 10.34 -4.69
N GLN A 174 20.32 10.28 -3.96
CA GLN A 174 20.37 10.41 -2.51
C GLN A 174 20.39 11.87 -2.05
N THR A 175 20.83 12.79 -2.92
CA THR A 175 20.91 14.21 -2.62
C THR A 175 19.62 14.90 -3.05
N PRO A 176 18.90 15.61 -2.16
CA PRO A 176 17.73 16.39 -2.56
C PRO A 176 18.13 17.41 -3.63
N THR A 177 17.51 17.33 -4.80
CA THR A 177 17.86 18.16 -5.97
C THR A 177 16.62 18.87 -6.52
N ILE A 178 16.79 20.16 -6.82
CA ILE A 178 15.79 21.07 -7.36
C ILE A 178 16.31 21.56 -8.71
N LEU A 179 15.51 21.38 -9.75
CA LEU A 179 15.77 21.87 -11.10
C LEU A 179 14.67 22.86 -11.48
N MET A 180 15.05 24.12 -11.60
CA MET A 180 14.20 25.23 -12.02
C MET A 180 14.66 25.70 -13.38
N MET A 181 13.73 25.79 -14.34
CA MET A 181 14.11 26.07 -15.72
C MET A 181 13.06 26.87 -16.46
N ASP A 182 13.52 27.73 -17.37
CA ASP A 182 12.72 28.11 -18.54
C ASP A 182 12.98 27.07 -19.62
N SER A 183 11.98 26.23 -19.86
CA SER A 183 12.10 25.13 -20.79
C SER A 183 11.93 25.57 -22.24
N ASN A 184 11.21 26.66 -22.52
CA ASN A 184 10.71 27.00 -23.85
C ASN A 184 10.04 25.81 -24.59
N LEU A 185 9.60 24.78 -23.87
CA LEU A 185 9.05 23.55 -24.42
C LEU A 185 7.56 23.46 -24.09
N HIS A 186 6.77 23.08 -25.09
CA HIS A 186 5.34 22.90 -24.92
C HIS A 186 4.99 21.41 -24.88
N HIS A 187 4.17 21.03 -23.90
CA HIS A 187 3.57 19.70 -23.80
C HIS A 187 2.25 19.76 -23.02
N PRO A 188 1.24 18.93 -23.36
CA PRO A 188 -0.04 18.81 -22.64
C PRO A 188 0.06 18.43 -21.16
N ARG A 189 1.27 18.20 -20.63
CA ARG A 189 1.50 17.78 -19.24
C ARG A 189 1.64 18.96 -18.29
N TRP A 190 1.96 20.13 -18.82
CA TRP A 190 2.15 21.35 -18.04
C TRP A 190 1.39 22.52 -18.65
N ASN A 191 1.21 22.58 -19.97
CA ASN A 191 0.44 23.63 -20.62
C ASN A 191 -1.05 23.61 -20.23
N PRO A 192 -1.74 24.76 -20.35
CA PRO A 192 -3.19 24.84 -20.18
C PRO A 192 -3.94 23.88 -21.12
N PRO A 193 -5.11 23.32 -20.71
CA PRO A 193 -5.85 22.32 -21.49
C PRO A 193 -6.21 22.74 -22.92
N LYS A 194 -6.31 24.05 -23.18
CA LYS A 194 -6.65 24.64 -24.49
C LYS A 194 -5.45 24.80 -25.42
N TYR A 195 -4.23 24.51 -24.96
CA TYR A 195 -3.01 24.66 -25.75
C TYR A 195 -2.49 23.30 -26.22
N HIS A 196 -2.58 23.03 -27.53
CA HIS A 196 -2.38 21.69 -28.08
C HIS A 196 -0.98 21.42 -28.67
N HIS A 197 -0.16 22.46 -28.85
CA HIS A 197 1.18 22.32 -29.44
C HIS A 197 2.12 21.51 -28.53
N THR A 198 2.92 20.63 -29.13
CA THR A 198 3.86 19.75 -28.42
C THR A 198 5.21 19.67 -29.14
N HIS A 199 6.29 20.07 -28.46
CA HIS A 199 7.64 19.94 -29.01
C HIS A 199 8.19 18.51 -28.83
N PRO A 200 8.87 17.89 -29.82
CA PRO A 200 9.48 16.57 -29.66
C PRO A 200 10.45 16.46 -28.48
N ALA A 201 11.31 17.47 -28.30
CA ALA A 201 12.28 17.55 -27.19
C ALA A 201 11.62 17.57 -25.80
N SER A 202 10.34 17.94 -25.69
CA SER A 202 9.59 17.84 -24.43
C SER A 202 9.41 16.39 -23.97
N LYS A 203 9.29 15.44 -24.91
CA LYS A 203 9.22 14.00 -24.61
C LYS A 203 10.55 13.48 -24.07
N ASP A 204 11.66 13.99 -24.61
CA ASP A 204 13.00 13.66 -24.15
C ASP A 204 13.27 14.21 -22.74
N LEU A 205 12.87 15.45 -22.47
CA LEU A 205 12.94 16.03 -21.12
C LEU A 205 12.14 15.22 -20.10
N ILE A 206 10.90 14.83 -20.43
CA ILE A 206 10.06 13.97 -19.59
C ILE A 206 10.73 12.63 -19.34
N ARG A 207 11.29 12.01 -20.38
CA ARG A 207 11.99 10.72 -20.27
C ARG A 207 13.23 10.85 -19.40
N LEU A 208 14.05 11.87 -19.60
CA LEU A 208 15.26 12.16 -18.84
C LEU A 208 14.93 12.36 -17.35
N CYS A 209 14.01 13.29 -17.06
CA CYS A 209 13.57 13.58 -15.69
C CYS A 209 13.00 12.32 -15.02
N GLY A 210 12.11 11.59 -15.70
CA GLY A 210 11.56 10.33 -15.19
C GLY A 210 12.61 9.26 -14.93
N GLN A 211 13.59 9.09 -15.82
CA GLN A 211 14.71 8.16 -15.66
C GLN A 211 15.65 8.52 -14.51
N LYS A 212 15.75 9.80 -14.16
CA LYS A 212 16.57 10.29 -13.04
C LYS A 212 15.78 10.46 -11.74
N GLY A 213 14.45 10.23 -11.77
CA GLY A 213 13.59 10.26 -10.58
C GLY A 213 13.10 11.64 -10.21
N PHE A 214 12.99 12.54 -11.18
CA PHE A 214 12.37 13.85 -11.01
C PHE A 214 10.86 13.78 -11.26
N THR A 215 10.12 14.56 -10.49
CA THR A 215 8.69 14.80 -10.64
C THR A 215 8.45 16.29 -10.87
N LEU A 216 7.57 16.60 -11.83
CA LEU A 216 7.15 17.98 -12.07
C LEU A 216 6.39 18.47 -10.84
N THR A 217 6.90 19.56 -10.25
CA THR A 217 6.43 20.13 -8.98
C THR A 217 5.64 21.42 -9.22
N SER A 218 5.93 22.13 -10.30
CA SER A 218 5.13 23.28 -10.73
C SER A 218 3.67 22.87 -11.00
N PRO A 219 2.68 23.73 -10.71
CA PRO A 219 1.28 23.45 -10.94
C PRO A 219 0.96 23.15 -12.42
N THR A 220 0.18 22.10 -12.66
CA THR A 220 -0.24 21.72 -14.02
C THR A 220 -1.27 22.69 -14.56
N GLY A 221 -1.05 23.23 -15.76
CA GLY A 221 -2.02 24.04 -16.48
C GLY A 221 -2.11 25.50 -16.02
N ILE A 222 -1.28 25.93 -15.05
CA ILE A 222 -1.18 27.33 -14.66
C ILE A 222 -0.18 28.02 -15.59
N PRO A 223 -0.58 29.08 -16.32
CA PRO A 223 0.32 29.82 -17.19
C PRO A 223 1.47 30.47 -16.42
N THR A 224 2.68 30.33 -16.95
CA THR A 224 3.89 30.99 -16.44
C THR A 224 4.46 32.00 -17.44
N PHE A 225 3.95 32.04 -18.66
CA PHE A 225 4.34 33.00 -19.68
C PHE A 225 3.10 33.57 -20.39
N GLN A 226 3.12 34.88 -20.63
CA GLN A 226 2.09 35.59 -21.38
C GLN A 226 2.70 36.23 -22.65
N GLY A 227 2.40 35.63 -23.81
CA GLY A 227 2.87 36.14 -25.09
C GLY A 227 2.18 37.45 -25.49
N ALA A 228 2.83 38.20 -26.39
CA ALA A 228 2.37 39.51 -26.86
C ALA A 228 0.95 39.51 -27.48
N ARG A 229 0.49 38.38 -28.02
CA ARG A 229 -0.87 38.20 -28.57
C ARG A 229 -1.89 37.68 -27.54
N GLY A 230 -1.55 37.71 -26.25
CA GLY A 230 -2.39 37.20 -25.16
C GLY A 230 -2.33 35.69 -24.96
N ALA A 231 -1.46 34.97 -25.67
CA ALA A 231 -1.29 33.52 -25.51
C ALA A 231 -0.68 33.20 -24.14
N GLN A 232 -1.40 32.43 -23.34
CA GLN A 232 -0.97 31.99 -22.01
C GLN A 232 -0.43 30.56 -22.08
N THR A 233 0.84 30.36 -21.73
CA THR A 233 1.50 29.05 -21.78
C THR A 233 2.30 28.77 -20.52
N THR A 234 2.65 27.50 -20.29
CA THR A 234 3.48 27.09 -19.15
C THR A 234 4.81 26.60 -19.70
N ILE A 235 5.86 27.42 -19.59
CA ILE A 235 7.20 27.09 -20.11
C ILE A 235 8.27 27.13 -19.02
N ASP A 236 8.05 27.90 -17.96
CA ASP A 236 8.81 27.84 -16.71
C ASP A 236 8.36 26.64 -15.87
N LEU A 237 9.30 25.75 -15.53
CA LEU A 237 9.03 24.48 -14.86
C LEU A 237 9.96 24.29 -13.65
N CYS A 238 9.37 23.83 -12.55
CA CYS A 238 10.10 23.38 -11.37
C CYS A 238 9.99 21.86 -11.21
N TRP A 239 11.13 21.17 -11.20
CA TRP A 239 11.27 19.73 -11.02
C TRP A 239 12.01 19.42 -9.73
N THR A 240 11.50 18.48 -8.94
CA THR A 240 12.18 17.99 -7.74
C THR A 240 12.41 16.49 -7.84
N ASN A 241 13.56 16.01 -7.39
CA ASN A 241 13.79 14.57 -7.33
C ASN A 241 13.02 13.94 -6.16
N VAL A 242 12.84 12.62 -6.18
CA VAL A 242 12.08 11.88 -5.14
C VAL A 242 12.53 12.25 -3.72
N ARG A 243 13.83 12.44 -3.50
CA ARG A 243 14.37 12.82 -2.19
C ARG A 243 13.90 14.21 -1.77
N CYS A 244 14.05 15.21 -2.65
CA CYS A 244 13.61 16.58 -2.37
C CYS A 244 12.09 16.71 -2.28
N ARG A 245 11.33 15.88 -3.01
CA ARG A 245 9.86 15.94 -3.01
C ARG A 245 9.25 15.74 -1.62
N GLN A 246 9.93 15.01 -0.74
CA GLN A 246 9.54 14.79 0.66
C GLN A 246 9.59 16.07 1.49
N ASN A 247 10.43 17.03 1.08
CA ASN A 247 10.58 18.32 1.75
C ASN A 247 9.64 19.39 1.17
N VAL A 248 9.03 19.18 0.00
CA VAL A 248 8.18 20.18 -0.67
C VAL A 248 6.83 20.32 0.03
N ARG A 249 6.57 21.50 0.60
CA ARG A 249 5.29 21.89 1.18
C ARG A 249 4.33 22.37 0.09
N CYS A 250 4.76 23.35 -0.70
CA CYS A 250 3.97 23.86 -1.82
C CYS A 250 4.86 24.40 -2.95
N CYS A 251 4.28 24.55 -4.14
CA CYS A 251 4.89 25.24 -5.27
C CYS A 251 3.82 26.08 -5.95
N THR A 252 4.02 27.40 -6.01
CA THR A 252 3.03 28.38 -6.45
C THR A 252 3.60 29.27 -7.54
N VAL A 253 2.70 29.80 -8.38
CA VAL A 253 3.04 30.82 -9.38
C VAL A 253 2.54 32.15 -8.83
N ALA A 254 3.45 33.10 -8.60
CA ALA A 254 3.11 34.41 -8.08
C ALA A 254 2.57 35.33 -9.19
N LEU A 255 1.72 36.29 -8.81
CA LEU A 255 1.15 37.27 -9.75
C LEU A 255 2.04 38.50 -9.96
N ASN A 256 2.88 38.83 -8.96
CA ASN A 256 3.82 39.94 -9.09
C ASN A 256 5.01 39.49 -9.92
N ASN A 257 5.06 39.89 -11.19
CA ASN A 257 6.05 39.44 -12.16
C ASN A 257 7.27 40.35 -12.31
N HIS A 258 7.43 41.39 -11.49
CA HIS A 258 8.54 42.35 -11.61
C HIS A 258 8.64 42.97 -13.03
N ALA A 259 7.49 43.21 -13.67
CA ALA A 259 7.39 43.69 -15.06
C ALA A 259 8.00 42.73 -16.12
N SER A 260 8.13 41.44 -15.78
CA SER A 260 8.42 40.35 -16.72
C SER A 260 7.16 39.90 -17.46
N ASP A 261 7.33 39.37 -18.66
CA ASP A 261 6.33 38.58 -19.38
C ASP A 261 6.22 37.13 -18.86
N HIS A 262 7.09 36.75 -17.93
CA HIS A 262 7.06 35.50 -17.18
C HIS A 262 6.58 35.71 -15.74
N GLN A 263 5.94 34.70 -15.17
CA GLN A 263 5.48 34.69 -13.78
C GLN A 263 6.48 33.96 -12.87
N PRO A 264 6.78 34.48 -11.66
CA PRO A 264 7.71 33.82 -10.75
C PRO A 264 7.12 32.53 -10.20
N ILE A 265 7.98 31.52 -10.01
CA ILE A 265 7.63 30.28 -9.33
C ILE A 265 8.29 30.29 -7.96
N HIS A 266 7.48 30.17 -6.90
CA HIS A 266 7.97 29.96 -5.54
C HIS A 266 7.87 28.48 -5.17
N LEU A 267 8.93 27.95 -4.58
CA LEU A 267 8.98 26.61 -4.01
C LEU A 267 9.25 26.72 -2.51
N GLU A 268 8.31 26.24 -1.70
CA GLU A 268 8.43 26.21 -0.24
C GLU A 268 8.80 24.80 0.24
N LEU A 269 9.83 24.71 1.07
CA LEU A 269 10.42 23.49 1.57
C LEU A 269 10.44 23.47 3.10
N SER A 270 10.33 22.29 3.71
CA SER A 270 10.44 22.07 5.16
C SER A 270 11.61 21.15 5.51
N ILE A 271 12.37 21.51 6.56
CA ILE A 271 13.54 20.78 7.04
C ILE A 271 13.22 20.19 8.41
N GLY A 272 12.67 18.99 8.43
CA GLY A 272 12.37 18.26 9.65
C GLY A 272 12.13 16.82 9.29
N GLY A 273 12.62 15.90 10.13
CA GLY A 273 12.48 14.47 9.91
C GLY A 273 11.07 14.09 9.48
N ILE A 274 10.98 13.14 8.55
CA ILE A 274 9.74 12.52 8.08
C ILE A 274 8.81 12.39 9.29
N PRO A 275 7.62 13.03 9.34
CA PRO A 275 6.60 12.59 10.29
C PRO A 275 6.45 11.10 10.00
N LYS A 276 6.87 10.26 10.97
CA LYS A 276 6.77 8.80 10.87
C LYS A 276 5.38 8.54 10.32
N ALA A 277 5.32 8.10 9.07
CA ALA A 277 4.07 7.80 8.41
C ALA A 277 3.54 6.47 8.99
N THR A 278 3.16 6.47 10.26
CA THR A 278 1.94 5.79 10.67
C THR A 278 0.81 6.61 10.07
N LEU A 279 0.60 6.42 8.76
CA LEU A 279 -0.64 6.85 8.12
C LEU A 279 -1.75 6.22 8.97
N SER A 280 -2.60 7.05 9.53
CA SER A 280 -3.83 6.58 10.16
C SER A 280 -4.60 5.74 9.13
N THR A 281 -5.39 4.79 9.57
CA THR A 281 -6.26 3.98 8.70
C THR A 281 -7.08 4.87 7.76
N LYS A 282 -7.55 6.01 8.26
CA LYS A 282 -8.30 7.02 7.51
C LYS A 282 -7.50 7.64 6.34
N GLU A 283 -6.21 7.89 6.52
CA GLU A 283 -5.34 8.41 5.45
C GLU A 283 -4.97 7.35 4.42
N ILE A 284 -4.79 6.09 4.86
CA ILE A 284 -4.61 4.95 3.97
C ILE A 284 -5.87 4.76 3.12
N ASP A 285 -7.04 4.81 3.73
CA ASP A 285 -8.33 4.66 3.05
C ASP A 285 -8.56 5.82 2.06
N SER A 286 -8.24 7.06 2.44
CA SER A 286 -8.26 8.20 1.52
C SER A 286 -7.26 8.08 0.37
N MET A 287 -6.08 7.51 0.60
CA MET A 287 -5.12 7.22 -0.47
C MET A 287 -5.60 6.12 -1.41
N VAL A 288 -6.19 5.05 -0.85
CA VAL A 288 -6.78 3.94 -1.62
C VAL A 288 -7.96 4.45 -2.43
N GLU A 289 -8.81 5.29 -1.86
CA GLU A 289 -9.93 5.94 -2.53
C GLU A 289 -9.41 6.81 -3.69
N ARG A 290 -8.50 7.75 -3.44
CA ARG A 290 -7.90 8.59 -4.50
C ARG A 290 -7.23 7.78 -5.61
N LEU A 291 -6.53 6.70 -5.26
CA LEU A 291 -5.92 5.80 -6.24
C LEU A 291 -7.00 5.07 -7.06
N THR A 292 -8.04 4.57 -6.40
CA THR A 292 -9.16 3.86 -7.01
C THR A 292 -9.95 4.79 -7.93
N THR A 293 -10.30 6.00 -7.46
CA THR A 293 -10.95 7.05 -8.25
C THR A 293 -10.07 7.47 -9.43
N GLY A 294 -8.75 7.61 -9.23
CA GLY A 294 -7.81 7.94 -10.32
C GLY A 294 -7.74 6.85 -11.40
N ILE A 295 -7.74 5.58 -11.00
CA ILE A 295 -7.80 4.43 -11.91
C ILE A 295 -9.15 4.38 -12.64
N GLN A 296 -10.26 4.60 -11.92
CA GLN A 296 -11.61 4.68 -12.48
C GLN A 296 -11.74 5.84 -13.47
N GLN A 297 -11.22 7.03 -13.17
CA GLN A 297 -11.23 8.17 -14.09
C GLN A 297 -10.35 7.92 -15.32
N CYS A 298 -9.18 7.28 -15.15
CA CYS A 298 -8.37 6.84 -16.29
C CYS A 298 -9.13 5.84 -17.16
N HIS A 299 -9.89 4.93 -16.55
CA HIS A 299 -10.74 3.98 -17.25
C HIS A 299 -11.89 4.67 -18.00
N LEU A 300 -12.62 5.59 -17.36
CA LEU A 300 -13.69 6.37 -17.98
C LEU A 300 -13.18 7.21 -19.17
N LYS A 301 -12.01 7.85 -19.03
CA LYS A 301 -11.37 8.62 -20.11
C LYS A 301 -10.91 7.73 -21.28
N GLN A 302 -10.61 6.46 -21.03
CA GLN A 302 -10.17 5.51 -22.06
C GLN A 302 -11.33 4.69 -22.68
N GLY A 303 -12.47 4.60 -21.98
CA GLY A 303 -13.65 3.83 -22.37
C GLY A 303 -14.80 4.65 -22.94
N ALA A 304 -14.69 5.98 -23.03
CA ALA A 304 -15.75 6.84 -23.56
C ALA A 304 -15.88 6.78 -25.09
N VAL A 305 -16.30 5.64 -25.62
CA VAL A 305 -17.15 5.62 -26.81
C VAL A 305 -18.58 5.56 -26.28
N LYS A 306 -19.29 6.69 -26.28
CA LYS A 306 -20.72 6.72 -25.96
C LYS A 306 -21.46 5.88 -27.01
N TRP A 307 -22.11 4.81 -26.56
CA TRP A 307 -23.07 4.07 -27.36
C TRP A 307 -24.23 5.00 -27.72
N ARG A 308 -24.43 5.26 -29.01
CA ARG A 308 -25.61 5.94 -29.56
C ARG A 308 -26.53 4.87 -30.14
N GLY A 309 -27.42 4.34 -29.33
CA GLY A 309 -28.50 3.48 -29.80
C GLY A 309 -29.81 3.96 -29.20
N SER A 310 -30.72 4.41 -30.06
CA SER A 310 -32.07 4.78 -29.69
C SER A 310 -32.90 3.51 -29.47
N ALA A 311 -33.03 3.04 -28.24
CA ALA A 311 -34.15 2.21 -27.82
C ALA A 311 -34.28 2.29 -26.29
N ARG A 312 -35.50 2.56 -25.81
CA ARG A 312 -35.86 2.57 -24.39
C ARG A 312 -35.56 1.18 -23.77
N SER A 313 -34.42 1.03 -23.13
CA SER A 313 -34.15 -0.13 -22.28
C SER A 313 -34.93 0.01 -20.96
N LYS A 314 -35.60 -1.06 -20.51
CA LYS A 314 -36.31 -1.10 -19.22
C LYS A 314 -35.33 -0.81 -18.07
N GLY A 315 -35.79 -0.20 -16.96
CA GLY A 315 -34.93 0.26 -15.86
C GLY A 315 -34.10 -0.82 -15.15
N TRP A 316 -34.43 -2.11 -15.30
CA TRP A 316 -33.65 -3.24 -14.78
C TRP A 316 -32.58 -3.76 -15.75
N TRP A 317 -32.57 -3.26 -16.99
CA TRP A 317 -31.65 -3.68 -18.03
C TRP A 317 -30.37 -2.85 -17.98
N ASP A 318 -29.27 -3.45 -17.55
CA ASP A 318 -27.93 -2.87 -17.73
C ASP A 318 -27.34 -3.32 -19.08
N PRO A 319 -27.24 -2.43 -20.09
CA PRO A 319 -26.73 -2.78 -21.41
C PRO A 319 -25.26 -3.24 -21.38
N SER A 320 -24.49 -2.80 -20.39
CA SER A 320 -23.07 -3.14 -20.25
C SER A 320 -22.86 -4.55 -19.69
N ILE A 321 -23.81 -5.03 -18.87
CA ILE A 321 -23.78 -6.36 -18.22
C ILE A 321 -24.59 -7.39 -19.03
N LEU A 322 -25.83 -7.06 -19.42
CA LEU A 322 -26.78 -7.97 -20.07
C LEU A 322 -26.70 -7.94 -21.61
N GLY A 323 -26.30 -6.82 -22.20
CA GLY A 323 -26.14 -6.71 -23.66
C GLY A 323 -25.21 -7.76 -24.28
N PRO A 324 -24.05 -8.08 -23.67
CA PRO A 324 -23.17 -9.14 -24.15
C PRO A 324 -23.72 -10.57 -23.98
N LEU A 325 -24.60 -10.78 -22.99
CA LEU A 325 -25.27 -12.08 -22.77
C LEU A 325 -26.30 -12.34 -23.87
N VAL A 326 -26.97 -11.28 -24.35
CA VAL A 326 -27.97 -11.38 -25.43
C VAL A 326 -27.35 -11.37 -26.83
N ALA A 327 -26.16 -10.77 -27.00
CA ALA A 327 -25.40 -10.85 -28.24
C ALA A 327 -24.85 -12.27 -28.51
N ASP A 328 -24.63 -13.08 -27.47
CA ASP A 328 -24.24 -14.47 -27.59
C ASP A 328 -25.48 -15.38 -27.59
N GLN A 329 -26.20 -15.39 -28.71
CA GLN A 329 -27.42 -16.18 -28.90
C GLN A 329 -27.22 -17.70 -28.69
N ARG A 330 -25.97 -18.17 -28.70
CA ARG A 330 -25.59 -19.57 -28.50
C ARG A 330 -25.06 -19.85 -27.09
N LEU A 331 -25.01 -18.85 -26.21
CA LEU A 331 -24.48 -18.92 -24.84
C LEU A 331 -23.10 -19.60 -24.80
N THR A 332 -22.22 -19.24 -25.75
CA THR A 332 -20.87 -19.81 -25.85
C THR A 332 -19.90 -19.22 -24.83
N PHE A 333 -20.16 -18.02 -24.33
CA PHE A 333 -19.37 -17.22 -23.39
C PHE A 333 -17.93 -16.90 -23.81
N LEU A 334 -17.57 -17.12 -25.08
CA LEU A 334 -16.20 -16.86 -25.58
C LEU A 334 -15.86 -15.37 -25.60
N GLU A 335 -16.83 -14.51 -25.87
CA GLU A 335 -16.63 -13.05 -25.84
C GLU A 335 -16.34 -12.55 -24.41
N GLN A 336 -16.91 -13.19 -23.40
CA GLN A 336 -16.68 -12.89 -21.98
C GLN A 336 -15.25 -13.28 -21.59
N VAL A 337 -14.73 -14.43 -22.06
CA VAL A 337 -13.32 -14.82 -21.88
C VAL A 337 -12.38 -13.78 -22.53
N LYS A 338 -12.70 -13.32 -23.75
CA LYS A 338 -11.92 -12.26 -24.43
C LYS A 338 -11.95 -10.93 -23.66
N LYS A 339 -13.11 -10.54 -23.13
CA LYS A 339 -13.27 -9.34 -22.31
C LYS A 339 -12.48 -9.43 -21.01
N ALA A 340 -12.54 -10.57 -20.30
CA ALA A 340 -11.73 -10.82 -19.10
C ALA A 340 -10.23 -10.69 -19.40
N LYS A 341 -9.77 -11.26 -20.52
CA LYS A 341 -8.38 -11.10 -20.99
C LYS A 341 -8.00 -9.65 -21.25
N LYS A 342 -8.88 -8.89 -21.92
CA LYS A 342 -8.67 -7.45 -22.20
C LYS A 342 -8.59 -6.64 -20.90
N ALA A 343 -9.47 -6.91 -19.95
CA ALA A 343 -9.48 -6.27 -18.63
C ALA A 343 -8.18 -6.57 -17.85
N GLY A 344 -7.73 -7.83 -17.83
CA GLY A 344 -6.47 -8.23 -17.21
C GLY A 344 -5.26 -7.54 -17.83
N ASN A 345 -5.15 -7.53 -19.16
CA ASN A 345 -4.05 -6.84 -19.86
C ASN A 345 -4.03 -5.33 -19.58
N LEU A 346 -5.20 -4.70 -19.52
CA LEU A 346 -5.31 -3.28 -19.17
C LEU A 346 -4.81 -3.03 -17.74
N ALA A 347 -5.25 -3.85 -16.78
CA ALA A 347 -4.81 -3.75 -15.39
C ALA A 347 -3.29 -3.93 -15.27
N PHE A 348 -2.69 -4.88 -15.98
CA PHE A 348 -1.23 -5.04 -16.01
C PHE A 348 -0.50 -3.84 -16.63
N SER A 349 -1.04 -3.24 -17.69
CA SER A 349 -0.46 -2.02 -18.29
C SER A 349 -0.46 -0.85 -17.30
N GLN A 350 -1.54 -0.70 -16.52
CA GLN A 350 -1.66 0.33 -15.49
C GLN A 350 -0.72 0.06 -14.31
N LEU A 351 -0.76 -1.15 -13.73
CA LEU A 351 0.09 -1.54 -12.60
C LEU A 351 1.58 -1.53 -12.98
N GLY A 352 1.91 -1.88 -14.22
CA GLY A 352 3.26 -1.82 -14.76
C GLY A 352 3.86 -0.41 -14.81
N ARG A 353 3.09 0.66 -14.57
CA ARG A 353 3.61 2.02 -14.42
C ARG A 353 4.21 2.25 -13.03
N VAL A 354 3.67 1.58 -12.01
CA VAL A 354 4.05 1.75 -10.60
C VAL A 354 4.97 0.62 -10.13
N VAL A 355 4.83 -0.59 -10.70
CA VAL A 355 5.66 -1.75 -10.41
C VAL A 355 6.65 -1.95 -11.56
N LYS A 356 7.92 -1.56 -11.36
CA LYS A 356 9.02 -1.82 -12.32
C LYS A 356 9.96 -2.89 -11.76
N SER A 357 10.80 -3.47 -12.62
CA SER A 357 11.74 -4.53 -12.22
C SER A 357 12.96 -4.02 -11.45
N THR A 358 13.24 -2.73 -11.52
CA THR A 358 14.40 -2.09 -10.87
C THR A 358 14.01 -1.15 -9.74
N TYR A 359 12.80 -0.63 -9.73
CA TYR A 359 12.30 0.34 -8.74
C TYR A 359 10.76 0.26 -8.62
N GLY A 360 10.21 1.00 -7.66
CA GLY A 360 8.76 1.04 -7.41
C GLY A 360 8.37 0.13 -6.25
N LEU A 361 7.13 -0.35 -6.27
CA LEU A 361 6.58 -1.13 -5.15
C LEU A 361 7.34 -2.44 -4.94
N ASN A 362 7.65 -2.74 -3.68
CA ASN A 362 8.25 -4.01 -3.28
C ASN A 362 7.36 -5.21 -3.64
N THR A 363 7.90 -6.42 -3.52
CA THR A 363 7.19 -7.66 -3.91
C THR A 363 5.88 -7.84 -3.11
N LYS A 364 5.86 -7.48 -1.82
CA LYS A 364 4.68 -7.57 -0.95
C LYS A 364 3.53 -6.69 -1.45
N LEU A 365 3.81 -5.41 -1.69
CA LEU A 365 2.82 -4.43 -2.13
C LEU A 365 2.38 -4.69 -3.57
N ALA A 366 3.31 -5.07 -4.45
CA ALA A 366 2.99 -5.47 -5.82
C ALA A 366 2.04 -6.68 -5.84
N ARG A 367 2.32 -7.70 -5.00
CA ARG A 367 1.45 -8.88 -4.85
C ARG A 367 0.06 -8.49 -4.33
N ARG A 368 -0.01 -7.63 -3.32
CA ARG A 368 -1.28 -7.13 -2.78
C ARG A 368 -2.11 -6.38 -3.83
N LEU A 369 -1.48 -5.54 -4.65
CA LEU A 369 -2.17 -4.85 -5.75
C LEU A 369 -2.68 -5.80 -6.82
N VAL A 370 -1.86 -6.79 -7.22
CA VAL A 370 -2.30 -7.82 -8.16
C VAL A 370 -3.53 -8.57 -7.63
N ILE A 371 -3.50 -9.01 -6.37
CA ILE A 371 -4.61 -9.74 -5.73
C ILE A 371 -5.86 -8.86 -5.57
N SER A 372 -5.71 -7.56 -5.28
CA SER A 372 -6.86 -6.67 -5.04
C SER A 372 -7.46 -6.06 -6.31
N VAL A 373 -6.68 -5.95 -7.39
CA VAL A 373 -7.14 -5.31 -8.64
C VAL A 373 -7.33 -6.33 -9.75
N VAL A 374 -6.29 -7.11 -10.07
CA VAL A 374 -6.31 -7.99 -11.25
C VAL A 374 -7.23 -9.19 -11.02
N TYR A 375 -7.19 -9.81 -9.84
CA TYR A 375 -8.02 -10.98 -9.54
C TYR A 375 -9.52 -10.69 -9.62
N PRO A 376 -10.05 -9.64 -8.97
CA PRO A 376 -11.45 -9.30 -9.11
C PRO A 376 -11.86 -8.98 -10.54
N TRP A 377 -11.03 -8.25 -11.30
CA TRP A 377 -11.36 -7.88 -12.69
C TRP A 377 -11.39 -9.08 -13.63
N VAL A 378 -10.40 -9.97 -13.52
CA VAL A 378 -10.29 -11.15 -14.39
C VAL A 378 -11.34 -12.20 -14.03
N LEU A 379 -11.58 -12.42 -12.73
CA LEU A 379 -12.50 -13.46 -12.25
C LEU A 379 -13.94 -12.98 -12.06
N PHE A 380 -14.24 -11.72 -12.39
CA PHE A 380 -15.59 -11.20 -12.34
C PHE A 380 -16.53 -12.07 -13.19
N ALA A 381 -17.65 -12.48 -12.58
CA ALA A 381 -18.64 -13.36 -13.20
C ALA A 381 -18.06 -14.70 -13.75
N SER A 382 -16.90 -15.16 -13.26
CA SER A 382 -16.25 -16.39 -13.76
C SER A 382 -17.09 -17.65 -13.62
N ILE A 383 -17.97 -17.71 -12.61
CA ILE A 383 -18.94 -18.78 -12.44
C ILE A 383 -19.87 -18.94 -13.66
N PHE A 384 -20.12 -17.86 -14.41
CA PHE A 384 -20.99 -17.88 -15.60
C PHE A 384 -20.25 -18.23 -16.88
N TRP A 385 -19.08 -17.61 -17.13
CA TRP A 385 -18.37 -17.78 -18.40
C TRP A 385 -17.35 -18.91 -18.43
N TYR A 386 -16.97 -19.47 -17.27
CA TYR A 386 -16.12 -20.65 -17.16
C TYR A 386 -17.00 -21.91 -17.23
N THR A 387 -17.21 -22.41 -18.44
CA THR A 387 -18.13 -23.51 -18.74
C THR A 387 -17.36 -24.69 -19.32
N GLN A 388 -17.97 -25.88 -19.41
CA GLN A 388 -17.34 -27.03 -20.06
C GLN A 388 -16.91 -26.74 -21.52
N ARG A 389 -17.65 -25.87 -22.23
CA ARG A 389 -17.32 -25.48 -23.61
C ARG A 389 -16.15 -24.49 -23.68
N THR A 390 -16.03 -23.59 -22.71
CA THR A 390 -14.97 -22.56 -22.68
C THR A 390 -13.77 -22.95 -21.84
N THR A 391 -13.84 -24.04 -21.06
CA THR A 391 -12.83 -24.40 -20.05
C THR A 391 -11.42 -24.36 -20.61
N LYS A 392 -11.19 -24.92 -21.80
CA LYS A 392 -9.88 -24.91 -22.45
C LYS A 392 -9.39 -23.49 -22.73
N ALA A 393 -10.21 -22.68 -23.40
CA ALA A 393 -9.87 -21.29 -23.74
C ALA A 393 -9.72 -20.40 -22.49
N ALA A 394 -10.54 -20.65 -21.46
CA ALA A 394 -10.48 -19.98 -20.17
C ALA A 394 -9.19 -20.33 -19.42
N GLU A 395 -8.83 -21.61 -19.32
CA GLU A 395 -7.61 -22.08 -18.66
C GLU A 395 -6.36 -21.51 -19.31
N GLU A 396 -6.26 -21.59 -20.64
CA GLU A 396 -5.15 -21.00 -21.40
C GLU A 396 -5.03 -19.49 -21.15
N MET A 397 -6.16 -18.78 -21.16
CA MET A 397 -6.22 -17.35 -20.90
C MET A 397 -5.78 -17.02 -19.47
N LEU A 398 -6.31 -17.73 -18.47
CA LEU A 398 -6.01 -17.55 -17.07
C LEU A 398 -4.54 -17.87 -16.76
N GLU A 399 -3.97 -18.91 -17.38
CA GLU A 399 -2.56 -19.27 -17.21
C GLU A 399 -1.63 -18.18 -17.78
N VAL A 400 -1.96 -17.62 -18.95
CA VAL A 400 -1.21 -16.50 -19.55
C VAL A 400 -1.22 -15.29 -18.61
N LEU A 401 -2.39 -14.90 -18.09
CA LEU A 401 -2.50 -13.77 -17.16
C LEU A 401 -1.78 -14.06 -15.84
N TYR A 402 -1.84 -15.29 -15.34
CA TYR A 402 -1.15 -15.69 -14.11
C TYR A 402 0.37 -15.53 -14.27
N HIS A 403 0.93 -16.02 -15.38
CA HIS A 403 2.34 -15.86 -15.65
C HIS A 403 2.75 -14.39 -15.85
N GLN A 404 1.86 -13.52 -16.35
CA GLN A 404 2.10 -12.07 -16.40
C GLN A 404 2.11 -11.46 -14.99
N ALA A 405 1.16 -11.83 -14.12
CA ALA A 405 1.12 -11.40 -12.73
C ALA A 405 2.39 -11.80 -11.97
N CYS A 406 2.83 -13.05 -12.11
CA CYS A 406 4.06 -13.54 -11.49
C CYS A 406 5.29 -12.73 -11.95
N ARG A 407 5.38 -12.38 -13.24
CA ARG A 407 6.49 -11.55 -13.76
C ARG A 407 6.44 -10.12 -13.26
N LEU A 408 5.26 -9.51 -13.14
CA LEU A 408 5.13 -8.16 -12.57
C LEU A 408 5.64 -8.11 -11.13
N ILE A 409 5.31 -9.13 -10.33
CA ILE A 409 5.74 -9.23 -8.93
C ILE A 409 7.22 -9.58 -8.81
N THR A 410 7.72 -10.55 -9.56
CA THR A 410 9.11 -11.03 -9.42
C THR A 410 10.13 -10.17 -10.16
N GLY A 411 9.73 -9.54 -11.26
CA GLY A 411 10.63 -8.81 -12.18
C GLY A 411 11.54 -9.73 -13.01
N LEU A 412 11.25 -11.04 -13.04
CA LEU A 412 11.96 -12.04 -13.84
C LEU A 412 11.74 -11.82 -15.34
N PHE A 413 12.69 -12.30 -16.15
CA PHE A 413 12.65 -12.11 -17.60
C PHE A 413 11.54 -12.95 -18.26
N ARG A 414 11.14 -12.56 -19.47
CA ARG A 414 10.11 -13.29 -20.23
C ARG A 414 10.52 -14.74 -20.49
N GLN A 415 11.82 -14.95 -20.73
CA GLN A 415 12.45 -16.24 -21.02
C GLN A 415 12.72 -17.09 -19.77
N THR A 416 12.53 -16.57 -18.56
CA THR A 416 12.72 -17.35 -17.34
C THR A 416 11.68 -18.49 -17.27
N PRO A 417 12.08 -19.74 -16.97
CA PRO A 417 11.14 -20.86 -16.87
C PRO A 417 10.00 -20.58 -15.88
N THR A 418 8.80 -21.04 -16.23
CA THR A 418 7.57 -20.79 -15.45
C THR A 418 7.66 -21.33 -14.02
N VAL A 419 8.41 -22.40 -13.80
CA VAL A 419 8.64 -23.00 -12.49
C VAL A 419 9.22 -21.98 -11.48
N TYR A 420 10.16 -21.13 -11.91
CA TYR A 420 10.71 -20.06 -11.05
C TYR A 420 9.70 -18.95 -10.75
N LEU A 421 8.79 -18.67 -11.70
CA LEU A 421 7.71 -17.70 -11.51
C LEU A 421 6.71 -18.19 -10.46
N LYS A 422 6.29 -19.46 -10.56
CA LYS A 422 5.37 -20.11 -9.63
C LYS A 422 5.94 -20.12 -8.21
N LYS A 423 7.20 -20.57 -8.07
CA LYS A 423 7.93 -20.63 -6.80
C LYS A 423 8.02 -19.27 -6.08
N SER A 424 8.26 -18.21 -6.84
CA SER A 424 8.74 -16.92 -6.30
C SER A 424 7.68 -15.83 -6.22
N SER A 425 6.52 -16.03 -6.85
CA SER A 425 5.46 -15.02 -6.89
C SER A 425 4.64 -14.97 -5.60
N GLY A 426 4.46 -16.11 -4.92
CA GLY A 426 3.54 -16.26 -3.79
C GLY A 426 2.07 -16.08 -4.18
N LEU A 427 1.72 -16.30 -5.45
CA LEU A 427 0.36 -16.20 -5.96
C LEU A 427 -0.31 -17.59 -6.03
N LEU A 428 -1.64 -17.58 -6.00
CA LEU A 428 -2.46 -18.74 -6.38
C LEU A 428 -2.90 -18.60 -7.84
N PRO A 429 -2.91 -19.67 -8.64
CA PRO A 429 -3.40 -19.62 -10.01
C PRO A 429 -4.85 -19.13 -10.05
N PHE A 430 -5.21 -18.37 -11.09
CA PHE A 430 -6.58 -17.87 -11.24
C PHE A 430 -7.61 -19.00 -11.28
N SER A 431 -7.29 -20.15 -11.89
CA SER A 431 -8.15 -21.33 -11.91
C SER A 431 -8.47 -21.86 -10.50
N LYS A 432 -7.47 -21.88 -9.60
CA LYS A 432 -7.68 -22.29 -8.20
C LYS A 432 -8.56 -21.30 -7.43
N ILE A 433 -8.39 -20.00 -7.68
CA ILE A 433 -9.26 -18.99 -7.07
C ILE A 433 -10.68 -19.07 -7.64
N HIS A 434 -10.83 -19.31 -8.94
CA HIS A 434 -12.12 -19.57 -9.56
C HIS A 434 -12.81 -20.76 -8.88
N THR A 435 -12.16 -21.92 -8.78
CA THR A 435 -12.70 -23.09 -8.05
C THR A 435 -13.11 -22.74 -6.63
N ARG A 436 -12.26 -22.01 -5.89
CA ARG A 436 -12.58 -21.58 -4.52
C ARG A 436 -13.82 -20.70 -4.45
N GLN A 437 -13.96 -19.73 -5.37
CA GLN A 437 -15.12 -18.85 -5.45
C GLN A 437 -16.39 -19.62 -5.82
N THR A 438 -16.29 -20.52 -6.78
CA THR A 438 -17.38 -21.39 -7.21
C THR A 438 -17.87 -22.28 -6.07
N HIS A 439 -16.96 -22.95 -5.35
CA HIS A 439 -17.31 -23.73 -4.16
C HIS A 439 -17.94 -22.87 -3.06
N SER A 440 -17.41 -21.66 -2.82
CA SER A 440 -17.96 -20.76 -1.79
C SER A 440 -19.38 -20.30 -2.14
N TYR A 441 -19.66 -20.09 -3.42
CA TYR A 441 -21.00 -19.79 -3.93
C TYR A 441 -21.95 -20.99 -3.79
N ILE A 442 -21.51 -22.19 -4.15
CA ILE A 442 -22.31 -23.43 -4.01
C ILE A 442 -22.62 -23.68 -2.53
N LEU A 443 -21.64 -23.58 -1.63
CA LEU A 443 -21.86 -23.72 -0.18
C LEU A 443 -22.91 -22.72 0.32
N LYS A 444 -22.84 -21.45 -0.11
CA LYS A 444 -23.87 -20.46 0.22
C LYS A 444 -25.24 -20.88 -0.30
N ALA A 445 -25.32 -21.35 -1.54
CA ALA A 445 -26.59 -21.74 -2.13
C ALA A 445 -27.19 -23.02 -1.51
N LEU A 446 -26.36 -23.88 -0.92
CA LEU A 446 -26.82 -25.04 -0.14
C LEU A 446 -27.47 -24.67 1.20
N THR A 447 -27.16 -23.48 1.72
CA THR A 447 -27.83 -22.97 2.93
C THR A 447 -29.21 -22.38 2.65
N TYR A 448 -29.62 -22.24 1.39
CA TYR A 448 -30.94 -21.66 1.10
C TYR A 448 -32.08 -22.61 1.50
N PRO A 449 -33.22 -22.06 1.96
CA PRO A 449 -34.39 -22.86 2.31
C PRO A 449 -34.88 -23.68 1.11
N SER A 450 -35.60 -24.76 1.37
CA SER A 450 -36.17 -25.63 0.33
C SER A 450 -37.12 -24.91 -0.62
N SER A 451 -37.75 -23.83 -0.17
CA SER A 451 -38.59 -22.94 -0.99
C SER A 451 -37.82 -22.13 -2.02
N HIS A 452 -36.50 -22.00 -1.89
CA HIS A 452 -35.69 -21.22 -2.80
C HIS A 452 -35.54 -21.94 -4.15
N PRO A 453 -35.74 -21.28 -5.31
CA PRO A 453 -35.78 -21.93 -6.63
C PRO A 453 -34.47 -22.65 -7.02
N VAL A 454 -33.33 -22.21 -6.48
CA VAL A 454 -32.01 -22.84 -6.72
C VAL A 454 -31.78 -24.09 -5.87
N SER A 455 -32.45 -24.23 -4.72
CA SER A 455 -32.28 -25.36 -3.79
C SER A 455 -32.57 -26.72 -4.44
N PRO A 456 -33.72 -26.94 -5.12
CA PRO A 456 -34.01 -28.22 -5.78
C PRO A 456 -33.02 -28.52 -6.90
N ILE A 457 -32.64 -27.51 -7.71
CA ILE A 457 -31.68 -27.67 -8.80
C ILE A 457 -30.34 -28.18 -8.27
N LEU A 458 -29.81 -27.56 -7.22
CA LEU A 458 -28.54 -27.98 -6.62
C LEU A 458 -28.61 -29.37 -6.00
N LYS A 459 -29.71 -29.69 -5.30
CA LYS A 459 -29.90 -31.01 -4.70
C LYS A 459 -29.91 -32.10 -5.77
N THR A 460 -30.61 -31.89 -6.90
CA THR A 460 -30.59 -32.82 -8.04
C THR A 460 -29.18 -33.01 -8.59
N GLU A 461 -28.43 -31.93 -8.77
CA GLU A 461 -27.06 -31.99 -9.31
C GLU A 461 -26.05 -32.66 -8.37
N LEU A 462 -26.28 -32.61 -7.05
CA LEU A 462 -25.44 -33.23 -6.03
C LEU A 462 -25.76 -34.70 -5.75
N THR A 463 -26.79 -35.28 -6.38
CA THR A 463 -27.15 -36.70 -6.20
C THR A 463 -26.09 -37.68 -6.71
N GLY A 464 -25.08 -37.21 -7.46
CA GLY A 464 -24.01 -38.03 -8.03
C GLY A 464 -24.42 -38.80 -9.29
N LEU A 465 -25.71 -38.73 -9.66
CA LEU A 465 -26.19 -39.18 -10.96
C LEU A 465 -25.66 -38.23 -12.03
N LYS A 466 -25.12 -38.77 -13.13
CA LYS A 466 -24.80 -37.96 -14.31
C LYS A 466 -26.12 -37.63 -15.01
N PRO A 467 -26.62 -36.38 -14.96
CA PRO A 467 -27.80 -36.01 -15.72
C PRO A 467 -27.51 -36.17 -17.22
N THR A 468 -28.52 -36.51 -18.00
CA THR A 468 -28.44 -36.59 -19.46
C THR A 468 -28.00 -35.26 -20.08
N PHE A 469 -28.39 -34.14 -19.44
CA PHE A 469 -28.01 -32.78 -19.80
C PHE A 469 -27.38 -32.10 -18.58
N PRO A 470 -26.05 -32.23 -18.37
CA PRO A 470 -25.39 -31.60 -17.23
C PRO A 470 -25.52 -30.08 -17.28
N SER A 471 -26.03 -29.50 -16.18
CA SER A 471 -26.03 -28.05 -16.03
C SER A 471 -24.60 -27.52 -15.90
N HIS A 472 -24.46 -26.21 -16.04
CA HIS A 472 -23.16 -25.55 -15.85
C HIS A 472 -22.64 -25.79 -14.42
N ILE A 473 -23.54 -25.85 -13.44
CA ILE A 473 -23.20 -26.14 -12.05
C ILE A 473 -22.67 -27.57 -11.91
N HIS A 474 -23.25 -28.55 -12.62
CA HIS A 474 -22.75 -29.93 -12.64
C HIS A 474 -21.27 -29.99 -13.04
N SER A 475 -20.87 -29.25 -14.07
CA SER A 475 -19.48 -29.21 -14.55
C SER A 475 -18.51 -28.51 -13.58
N LEU A 476 -19.03 -27.66 -12.71
CA LEU A 476 -18.29 -26.87 -11.72
C LEU A 476 -18.18 -27.58 -10.37
N ILE A 477 -19.03 -28.57 -10.10
CA ILE A 477 -18.99 -29.43 -8.93
C ILE A 477 -17.92 -30.50 -9.18
N SER A 478 -16.73 -30.33 -8.60
CA SER A 478 -15.80 -31.45 -8.51
C SER A 478 -16.35 -32.46 -7.49
N PRO A 479 -16.61 -33.74 -7.88
CA PRO A 479 -17.23 -34.70 -6.99
C PRO A 479 -16.47 -34.84 -5.66
N SER A 480 -15.14 -34.88 -5.70
CA SER A 480 -14.30 -35.16 -4.53
C SER A 480 -14.32 -34.06 -3.44
N THR A 481 -14.60 -32.80 -3.78
CA THR A 481 -14.53 -31.69 -2.80
C THR A 481 -15.88 -31.41 -2.15
N LEU A 482 -16.98 -31.57 -2.89
CA LEU A 482 -18.33 -31.29 -2.39
C LEU A 482 -18.98 -32.50 -1.69
N LEU A 483 -18.56 -33.73 -2.01
CA LEU A 483 -18.95 -34.92 -1.27
C LEU A 483 -18.59 -34.83 0.22
N GLN A 484 -17.52 -34.10 0.59
CA GLN A 484 -17.13 -33.89 2.00
C GLN A 484 -18.15 -33.07 2.82
N PHE A 485 -19.04 -32.33 2.16
CA PHE A 485 -20.07 -31.53 2.81
C PHE A 485 -21.46 -32.19 2.75
N ARG A 486 -21.55 -33.38 2.13
CA ARG A 486 -22.79 -34.16 2.04
C ARG A 486 -23.15 -34.82 3.38
N ASP A 487 -22.13 -35.17 4.17
CA ASP A 487 -22.28 -35.99 5.38
C ASP A 487 -22.62 -35.18 6.64
N SER A 488 -22.69 -33.84 6.56
CA SER A 488 -23.07 -32.98 7.69
C SER A 488 -24.17 -32.00 7.27
N PRO A 489 -25.27 -31.88 8.03
CA PRO A 489 -26.34 -30.95 7.69
C PRO A 489 -25.81 -29.52 7.77
N LEU A 490 -25.84 -28.78 6.66
CA LEU A 490 -25.54 -27.34 6.66
C LEU A 490 -26.70 -26.56 7.28
N GLU A 491 -26.38 -25.39 7.86
CA GLU A 491 -27.39 -24.47 8.36
C GLU A 491 -28.32 -23.96 7.25
N THR A 492 -29.54 -23.57 7.62
CA THR A 492 -30.47 -22.90 6.70
C THR A 492 -30.51 -21.40 6.96
N ILE A 493 -30.28 -20.60 5.92
CA ILE A 493 -30.30 -19.14 5.94
C ILE A 493 -31.47 -18.64 5.08
N GLN A 494 -32.46 -18.08 5.75
CA GLN A 494 -33.59 -17.37 5.16
C GLN A 494 -33.13 -16.05 4.54
N LEU A 495 -33.61 -15.74 3.34
CA LEU A 495 -33.37 -14.46 2.68
C LEU A 495 -34.04 -13.30 3.42
N THR A 496 -35.16 -13.59 4.08
CA THR A 496 -35.96 -12.64 4.85
C THR A 496 -36.23 -13.24 6.24
N PRO A 497 -35.24 -13.21 7.16
CA PRO A 497 -35.41 -13.77 8.51
C PRO A 497 -36.46 -13.04 9.34
N ALA A 498 -36.61 -11.73 9.09
CA ALA A 498 -37.60 -10.87 9.69
C ALA A 498 -38.16 -9.91 8.62
N PRO A 499 -39.42 -9.46 8.77
CA PRO A 499 -39.95 -8.42 7.90
C PRO A 499 -39.11 -7.13 7.94
N PRO A 500 -39.05 -6.35 6.84
CA PRO A 500 -38.17 -5.19 6.75
C PRO A 500 -38.52 -4.07 7.74
N TRP A 501 -39.76 -4.02 8.23
CA TRP A 501 -40.24 -3.07 9.23
C TRP A 501 -39.95 -3.47 10.67
N VAL A 502 -39.31 -4.61 10.92
CA VAL A 502 -38.87 -4.98 12.28
C VAL A 502 -37.73 -4.05 12.71
N ALA A 503 -37.96 -3.30 13.79
CA ALA A 503 -36.94 -2.47 14.42
C ALA A 503 -36.00 -3.32 15.29
N PRO A 504 -34.73 -2.93 15.42
CA PRO A 504 -33.82 -3.52 16.41
C PRO A 504 -34.38 -3.41 17.83
N LEU A 505 -34.05 -4.37 18.71
CA LEU A 505 -34.47 -4.36 20.12
C LEU A 505 -33.91 -3.16 20.88
N CYS A 506 -32.62 -2.91 20.68
CA CYS A 506 -31.89 -1.84 21.33
C CYS A 506 -30.67 -1.47 20.50
N GLN A 507 -30.08 -0.32 20.80
CA GLN A 507 -28.74 0.02 20.34
C GLN A 507 -27.72 -0.59 21.31
N VAL A 508 -26.84 -1.45 20.78
CA VAL A 508 -25.75 -2.03 21.56
C VAL A 508 -24.76 -0.92 21.94
N GLN A 509 -24.45 -0.83 23.22
CA GLN A 509 -23.56 0.19 23.77
C GLN A 509 -22.08 -0.20 23.58
N ASN A 510 -21.21 0.81 23.51
CA ASN A 510 -19.75 0.69 23.44
C ASN A 510 -19.14 0.06 22.17
N ILE A 511 -19.89 -0.15 21.07
CA ILE A 511 -19.35 -0.80 19.85
C ILE A 511 -18.15 -0.05 19.26
N ASP A 512 -18.26 1.26 19.10
CA ASP A 512 -17.21 2.09 18.47
C ASP A 512 -16.22 2.68 19.47
N THR A 513 -16.35 2.33 20.75
CA THR A 513 -15.50 2.84 21.82
C THR A 513 -14.15 2.12 21.83
N PRO A 514 -13.01 2.83 21.84
CA PRO A 514 -11.70 2.21 22.00
C PRO A 514 -11.61 1.35 23.26
N ARG A 515 -10.88 0.22 23.18
CA ARG A 515 -10.77 -0.77 24.28
C ARG A 515 -10.46 -0.13 25.65
N LYS A 516 -9.53 0.82 25.72
CA LYS A 516 -9.13 1.49 26.97
C LYS A 516 -10.25 2.32 27.58
N GLU A 517 -10.99 3.06 26.76
CA GLU A 517 -12.07 3.92 27.22
C GLU A 517 -13.28 3.08 27.66
N ALA A 518 -13.58 1.99 26.95
CA ALA A 518 -14.61 1.05 27.36
C ALA A 518 -14.32 0.42 28.73
N MET A 519 -13.05 0.15 29.07
CA MET A 519 -12.67 -0.37 30.40
C MET A 519 -13.03 0.59 31.53
N GLU A 520 -12.92 1.90 31.31
CA GLU A 520 -13.28 2.91 32.31
C GLU A 520 -14.81 3.07 32.43
N LEU A 521 -15.54 2.90 31.33
CA LEU A 521 -17.00 3.07 31.29
C LEU A 521 -17.77 1.89 31.89
N VAL A 522 -17.32 0.66 31.67
CA VAL A 522 -18.06 -0.56 32.05
C VAL A 522 -18.39 -0.62 33.56
N PRO A 523 -17.47 -0.32 34.49
CA PRO A 523 -17.79 -0.28 35.93
C PRO A 523 -18.89 0.72 36.28
N HIS A 524 -18.89 1.90 35.66
CA HIS A 524 -19.93 2.91 35.88
C HIS A 524 -21.27 2.49 35.28
N GLN A 525 -21.27 1.82 34.13
CA GLN A 525 -22.47 1.26 33.52
C GLN A 525 -23.04 0.12 34.36
N LEU A 526 -22.18 -0.75 34.89
CA LEU A 526 -22.55 -1.85 35.77
C LEU A 526 -23.21 -1.33 37.06
N GLN A 527 -22.62 -0.33 37.70
CA GLN A 527 -23.20 0.30 38.89
C GLN A 527 -24.56 0.94 38.58
N ARG A 528 -24.68 1.64 37.46
CA ARG A 528 -25.94 2.27 37.04
C ARG A 528 -27.07 1.27 36.80
N GLU A 529 -26.78 0.14 36.15
CA GLU A 529 -27.77 -0.90 35.91
C GLU A 529 -28.15 -1.65 37.20
N LYS A 530 -27.21 -1.77 38.14
CA LYS A 530 -27.48 -2.26 39.49
C LYS A 530 -28.43 -1.34 40.25
N ASP A 531 -28.18 -0.03 40.23
CA ASP A 531 -29.02 0.96 40.91
C ASP A 531 -30.45 0.99 40.32
N ARG A 532 -30.61 0.57 39.07
CA ARG A 532 -31.91 0.42 38.39
C ARG A 532 -32.65 -0.88 38.73
N GLY A 533 -32.05 -1.79 39.50
CA GLY A 533 -32.64 -3.11 39.75
C GLY A 533 -32.77 -3.97 38.48
N SER A 534 -31.81 -3.86 37.55
CA SER A 534 -31.80 -4.71 36.35
C SER A 534 -31.14 -6.06 36.63
N LEU A 535 -31.56 -7.10 35.90
CA LEU A 535 -30.95 -8.42 35.95
C LEU A 535 -29.76 -8.46 35.00
N ILE A 536 -28.55 -8.65 35.52
CA ILE A 536 -27.30 -8.44 34.78
C ILE A 536 -26.59 -9.77 34.55
N PHE A 537 -26.24 -10.08 33.31
CA PHE A 537 -25.46 -11.26 32.93
C PHE A 537 -24.20 -10.88 32.15
N PHE A 538 -23.14 -11.64 32.37
CA PHE A 538 -21.93 -11.66 31.54
C PHE A 538 -21.90 -12.96 30.75
N THR A 539 -21.52 -12.90 29.47
CA THR A 539 -21.48 -14.06 28.58
C THR A 539 -20.13 -14.20 27.93
N ASP A 540 -19.69 -15.44 27.72
CA ASP A 540 -18.45 -15.74 27.00
C ASP A 540 -18.55 -17.07 26.23
N GLY A 541 -17.76 -17.20 25.17
CA GLY A 541 -17.66 -18.36 24.31
C GLY A 541 -16.23 -18.82 24.07
N SER A 542 -15.93 -20.06 24.44
CA SER A 542 -14.60 -20.64 24.27
C SER A 542 -14.60 -21.75 23.22
N TRP A 543 -13.71 -21.61 22.24
CA TRP A 543 -13.35 -22.67 21.30
C TRP A 543 -11.90 -23.11 21.52
N ILE A 544 -11.71 -24.37 21.90
CA ILE A 544 -10.38 -24.94 22.14
C ILE A 544 -10.09 -25.98 21.07
N PRO A 545 -9.06 -25.78 20.22
CA PRO A 545 -8.65 -26.77 19.23
C PRO A 545 -8.50 -28.16 19.87
N GLU A 546 -9.05 -29.18 19.21
CA GLU A 546 -8.96 -30.61 19.59
C GLU A 546 -9.70 -31.03 20.88
N LYS A 547 -10.06 -30.10 21.77
CA LYS A 547 -10.76 -30.41 23.04
C LYS A 547 -12.28 -30.25 22.96
N GLY A 548 -12.75 -29.16 22.36
CA GLY A 548 -14.18 -28.86 22.35
C GLY A 548 -14.51 -27.38 22.26
N ALA A 549 -15.80 -27.09 22.33
CA ALA A 549 -16.36 -25.75 22.42
C ALA A 549 -17.38 -25.70 23.55
N GLY A 550 -17.42 -24.57 24.25
CA GLY A 550 -18.30 -24.32 25.38
C GLY A 550 -18.69 -22.84 25.45
N ALA A 551 -19.90 -22.57 25.91
CA ALA A 551 -20.42 -21.23 26.16
C ALA A 551 -20.90 -21.12 27.61
N ALA A 552 -20.83 -19.93 28.19
CA ALA A 552 -21.32 -19.69 29.53
C ALA A 552 -21.97 -18.31 29.68
N ALA A 553 -22.89 -18.23 30.63
CA ALA A 553 -23.48 -16.99 31.10
C ALA A 553 -23.49 -16.98 32.65
N VAL A 554 -23.09 -15.86 33.24
CA VAL A 554 -22.97 -15.71 34.70
C VAL A 554 -23.73 -14.47 35.13
N ALA A 555 -24.65 -14.62 36.09
CA ALA A 555 -25.33 -13.47 36.68
C ALA A 555 -24.38 -12.66 37.56
N HIS A 556 -24.46 -11.35 37.47
CA HIS A 556 -23.77 -10.45 38.37
C HIS A 556 -24.62 -10.27 39.64
N LEU A 557 -24.03 -10.52 40.82
CA LEU A 557 -24.62 -10.34 42.16
C LEU A 557 -25.72 -11.32 42.58
N THR A 558 -26.14 -12.25 41.72
CA THR A 558 -26.97 -13.41 42.10
C THR A 558 -26.06 -14.61 42.28
N PRO A 559 -25.69 -14.98 43.53
CA PRO A 559 -24.76 -16.08 43.76
C PRO A 559 -25.31 -17.38 43.18
N ASN A 560 -24.44 -18.20 42.60
CA ASN A 560 -24.77 -19.51 42.00
C ASN A 560 -25.76 -19.47 40.82
N CYS A 561 -26.05 -18.30 40.25
CA CYS A 561 -26.84 -18.20 39.02
C CYS A 561 -25.92 -18.15 37.80
N GLN A 562 -25.61 -19.34 37.26
CA GLN A 562 -24.77 -19.52 36.09
C GLN A 562 -25.41 -20.53 35.12
N ALA A 563 -25.18 -20.36 33.83
CA ALA A 563 -25.66 -21.25 32.79
C ALA A 563 -24.50 -21.62 31.87
N VAL A 564 -24.44 -22.88 31.44
CA VAL A 564 -23.38 -23.40 30.59
C VAL A 564 -23.95 -24.27 29.48
N ALA A 565 -23.24 -24.29 28.35
CA ALA A 565 -23.54 -25.23 27.28
C ALA A 565 -22.28 -25.79 26.65
N ARG A 566 -22.27 -27.11 26.47
CA ARG A 566 -21.24 -27.85 25.74
C ARG A 566 -21.68 -28.10 24.31
N ILE A 567 -20.79 -27.84 23.35
CA ILE A 567 -21.04 -28.08 21.92
C ILE A 567 -20.29 -29.34 21.46
N GLN A 568 -21.02 -30.38 21.04
CA GLN A 568 -20.40 -31.66 20.67
C GLN A 568 -19.63 -31.61 19.33
N GLN A 569 -20.14 -30.88 18.33
CA GLN A 569 -19.53 -30.78 16.99
C GLN A 569 -18.71 -29.50 16.80
N HIS A 570 -17.76 -29.24 17.69
CA HIS A 570 -16.96 -28.00 17.71
C HIS A 570 -16.14 -27.71 16.43
N ASN A 571 -15.92 -28.70 15.55
CA ASN A 571 -15.19 -28.52 14.29
C ASN A 571 -16.02 -27.93 13.14
N THR A 572 -17.34 -27.78 13.31
CA THR A 572 -18.27 -27.30 12.28
C THR A 572 -18.87 -25.92 12.58
N ILE A 573 -18.49 -25.33 13.71
CA ILE A 573 -18.94 -24.01 14.18
C ILE A 573 -17.77 -23.05 14.26
N SER A 574 -18.02 -21.75 14.40
CA SER A 574 -17.00 -20.72 14.64
C SER A 574 -17.18 -20.11 16.03
N ASN A 575 -16.20 -19.33 16.50
CA ASN A 575 -16.33 -18.62 17.78
C ASN A 575 -17.58 -17.75 17.81
N PHE A 576 -17.96 -17.16 16.68
CA PHE A 576 -19.15 -16.31 16.59
C PHE A 576 -20.45 -17.05 16.96
N GLU A 577 -20.64 -18.31 16.56
CA GLU A 577 -21.80 -19.12 16.97
C GLU A 577 -21.79 -19.39 18.48
N ILE A 578 -20.62 -19.62 19.08
CA ILE A 578 -20.49 -19.90 20.52
C ILE A 578 -20.88 -18.67 21.34
N GLU A 579 -20.45 -17.48 20.92
CA GLU A 579 -20.84 -16.23 21.56
C GLU A 579 -22.35 -15.96 21.49
N LEU A 580 -22.99 -16.31 20.36
CA LEU A 580 -24.44 -16.23 20.23
C LEU A 580 -25.17 -17.20 21.18
N ILE A 581 -24.60 -18.39 21.41
CA ILE A 581 -25.10 -19.33 22.41
C ILE A 581 -24.93 -18.76 23.83
N GLY A 582 -23.82 -18.09 24.13
CA GLY A 582 -23.62 -17.41 25.41
C GLY A 582 -24.75 -16.39 25.70
N VAL A 583 -25.10 -15.58 24.70
CA VAL A 583 -26.25 -14.67 24.78
C VAL A 583 -27.57 -15.43 25.00
N ASN A 584 -27.78 -16.56 24.30
CA ASN A 584 -28.97 -17.40 24.48
C ASN A 584 -29.07 -17.96 25.91
N LEU A 585 -27.94 -18.41 26.48
CA LEU A 585 -27.85 -18.92 27.85
C LEU A 585 -28.19 -17.85 28.87
N ALA A 586 -27.74 -16.61 28.69
CA ALA A 586 -28.13 -15.51 29.56
C ALA A 586 -29.65 -15.28 29.55
N ILE A 587 -30.29 -15.37 28.39
CA ILE A 587 -31.75 -15.24 28.27
C ILE A 587 -32.48 -16.38 28.97
N LYS A 588 -32.01 -17.63 28.80
CA LYS A 588 -32.57 -18.81 29.46
C LYS A 588 -32.40 -18.75 30.98
N ALA A 589 -31.21 -18.39 31.45
CA ALA A 589 -30.93 -18.20 32.86
C ALA A 589 -31.82 -17.10 33.46
N ALA A 590 -32.00 -15.98 32.74
CA ALA A 590 -32.89 -14.91 33.16
C ALA A 590 -34.34 -15.38 33.33
N LYS A 591 -34.87 -16.16 32.37
CA LYS A 591 -36.22 -16.75 32.48
C LYS A 591 -36.36 -17.63 33.72
N GLU A 592 -35.35 -18.43 34.04
CA GLU A 592 -35.42 -19.33 35.18
C GLU A 592 -35.26 -18.61 36.52
N VAL A 593 -34.46 -17.53 36.57
CA VAL A 593 -34.42 -16.62 37.73
C VAL A 593 -35.78 -15.97 37.96
N MET A 594 -36.40 -15.41 36.93
CA MET A 594 -37.72 -14.77 37.03
C MET A 594 -38.82 -15.74 37.46
N LYS A 595 -38.73 -17.01 37.03
CA LYS A 595 -39.67 -18.06 37.42
C LYS A 595 -39.47 -18.52 38.87
N ASN A 596 -38.23 -18.62 39.34
CA ASN A 596 -37.91 -19.01 40.71
C ASN A 596 -38.16 -17.88 41.72
N HIS A 597 -38.08 -16.63 41.27
CA HIS A 597 -38.29 -15.43 42.09
C HIS A 597 -39.34 -14.50 41.45
N PRO A 598 -40.62 -14.92 41.38
CA PRO A 598 -41.68 -14.14 40.73
C PRO A 598 -42.03 -12.84 41.46
N SER A 599 -41.59 -12.70 42.72
CA SER A 599 -41.77 -11.51 43.55
C SER A 599 -40.79 -10.38 43.23
N ASP A 600 -39.70 -10.68 42.51
CA ASP A 600 -38.67 -9.70 42.16
C ASP A 600 -39.08 -8.92 40.92
N ASP A 601 -39.23 -7.60 41.06
CA ASP A 601 -39.58 -6.71 39.95
C ASP A 601 -38.31 -6.18 39.27
N TYR A 602 -37.87 -6.86 38.21
CA TYR A 602 -36.68 -6.49 37.45
C TYR A 602 -37.00 -5.42 36.40
N SER A 603 -36.23 -4.34 36.34
CA SER A 603 -36.50 -3.25 35.40
C SER A 603 -36.08 -3.52 33.94
N ALA A 604 -35.14 -4.46 33.74
CA ALA A 604 -34.62 -4.86 32.44
C ALA A 604 -33.71 -6.11 32.55
N LEU A 605 -33.47 -6.79 31.43
CA LEU A 605 -32.37 -7.74 31.26
C LEU A 605 -31.18 -7.02 30.61
N VAL A 606 -30.02 -7.10 31.25
CA VAL A 606 -28.76 -6.50 30.80
C VAL A 606 -27.75 -7.59 30.50
N ILE A 607 -27.18 -7.60 29.29
CA ILE A 607 -26.18 -8.58 28.88
C ILE A 607 -24.89 -7.86 28.47
N PHE A 608 -23.80 -8.22 29.12
CA PHE A 608 -22.44 -7.84 28.77
C PHE A 608 -21.75 -8.99 28.02
N GLY A 609 -21.19 -8.71 26.85
CA GLY A 609 -20.42 -9.68 26.07
C GLY A 609 -19.27 -9.02 25.32
N ASP A 610 -18.27 -9.81 24.95
CA ASP A 610 -17.03 -9.31 24.33
C ASP A 610 -17.05 -9.36 22.80
N ASN A 611 -18.00 -10.09 22.22
CA ASN A 611 -18.21 -10.17 20.79
C ASN A 611 -19.26 -9.16 20.31
N GLN A 612 -18.77 -8.01 19.82
CA GLN A 612 -19.60 -6.95 19.25
C GLN A 612 -20.57 -7.44 18.18
N ALA A 613 -20.14 -8.38 17.33
CA ALA A 613 -21.00 -8.90 16.27
C ALA A 613 -22.14 -9.74 16.85
N ALA A 614 -21.89 -10.53 17.91
CA ALA A 614 -22.90 -11.42 18.50
C ALA A 614 -24.01 -10.60 19.17
N LEU A 615 -23.64 -9.55 19.91
CA LEU A 615 -24.57 -8.60 20.50
C LEU A 615 -25.37 -7.86 19.43
N THR A 616 -24.68 -7.33 18.41
CA THR A 616 -25.34 -6.56 17.33
C THR A 616 -26.35 -7.40 16.57
N ARG A 617 -26.01 -8.65 16.25
CA ARG A 617 -26.90 -9.57 15.54
C ARG A 617 -28.06 -10.06 16.40
N SER A 618 -27.83 -10.23 17.71
CA SER A 618 -28.92 -10.57 18.65
C SER A 618 -29.89 -9.40 18.86
N ALA A 619 -29.44 -8.15 18.70
CA ALA A 619 -30.29 -6.97 18.73
C ALA A 619 -31.06 -6.72 17.41
N ASP A 620 -30.50 -7.14 16.26
CA ASP A 620 -31.07 -6.95 14.92
C ASP A 620 -30.99 -8.22 14.05
N PRO A 621 -32.12 -8.89 13.78
CA PRO A 621 -32.17 -10.19 13.13
C PRO A 621 -32.16 -10.10 11.60
N ARG A 622 -32.13 -8.89 11.01
CA ARG A 622 -32.35 -8.68 9.56
C ARG A 622 -31.19 -9.14 8.68
N ALA A 623 -30.11 -9.63 9.27
CA ALA A 623 -28.95 -10.14 8.55
C ALA A 623 -29.25 -11.47 7.85
N PHE A 624 -28.66 -11.70 6.67
CA PHE A 624 -28.73 -12.96 5.92
C PHE A 624 -27.37 -13.66 5.90
N THR A 625 -26.72 -13.74 7.07
CA THR A 625 -25.37 -14.30 7.24
C THR A 625 -25.40 -15.59 8.06
N SER A 626 -24.27 -16.29 8.09
CA SER A 626 -24.05 -17.48 8.91
C SER A 626 -24.50 -17.28 10.37
N ALA A 627 -24.94 -18.36 11.02
CA ALA A 627 -25.53 -18.39 12.37
C ALA A 627 -26.91 -17.72 12.50
N GLN A 628 -27.65 -17.57 11.40
CA GLN A 628 -28.93 -16.84 11.39
C GLN A 628 -29.96 -17.34 12.38
N HIS A 629 -30.09 -18.66 12.47
CA HIS A 629 -31.03 -19.29 13.39
C HIS A 629 -30.73 -18.89 14.86
N LEU A 630 -29.47 -18.77 15.26
CA LEU A 630 -29.08 -18.43 16.64
C LEU A 630 -29.42 -16.98 16.99
N TYR A 631 -28.99 -16.01 16.18
CA TYR A 631 -29.26 -14.60 16.51
C TYR A 631 -30.73 -14.21 16.31
N THR A 632 -31.45 -14.91 15.41
CA THR A 632 -32.89 -14.73 15.26
C THR A 632 -33.63 -15.28 16.48
N ASP A 633 -33.21 -16.44 17.00
CA ASP A 633 -33.74 -17.00 18.25
C ASP A 633 -33.47 -16.08 19.44
N ASN A 634 -32.25 -15.54 19.57
CA ASN A 634 -31.92 -14.55 20.61
C ASN A 634 -32.82 -13.32 20.53
N PHE A 635 -33.00 -12.76 19.34
CA PHE A 635 -33.86 -11.60 19.13
C PHE A 635 -35.30 -11.85 19.57
N PHE A 636 -35.92 -12.94 19.11
CA PHE A 636 -37.30 -13.25 19.48
C PHE A 636 -37.42 -13.64 20.96
N SER A 637 -36.45 -14.36 21.50
CA SER A 637 -36.41 -14.73 22.92
C SER A 637 -36.30 -13.51 23.84
N LEU A 638 -35.51 -12.50 23.46
CA LEU A 638 -35.46 -11.21 24.16
C LEU A 638 -36.77 -10.43 24.00
N LYS A 639 -37.34 -10.39 22.78
CA LYS A 639 -38.59 -9.68 22.52
C LYS A 639 -39.77 -10.24 23.30
N HIS A 640 -39.82 -11.55 23.47
CA HIS A 640 -40.88 -12.27 24.18
C HIS A 640 -40.59 -12.47 25.67
N LEU A 641 -39.46 -11.96 26.19
CA LEU A 641 -39.12 -12.08 27.61
C LEU A 641 -40.05 -11.25 28.51
N GLY A 642 -40.68 -10.21 27.97
CA GLY A 642 -41.49 -9.27 28.74
C GLY A 642 -40.68 -8.19 29.49
N LEU A 643 -39.34 -8.27 29.45
CA LEU A 643 -38.44 -7.26 30.00
C LEU A 643 -37.72 -6.49 28.89
N PRO A 644 -37.48 -5.17 29.05
CA PRO A 644 -36.59 -4.43 28.18
C PRO A 644 -35.19 -5.06 28.17
N ALA A 645 -34.57 -5.19 27.00
CA ALA A 645 -33.21 -5.72 26.85
C ALA A 645 -32.20 -4.59 26.60
N ARG A 646 -31.07 -4.61 27.32
CA ARG A 646 -29.93 -3.70 27.10
C ARG A 646 -28.66 -4.51 26.90
N LEU A 647 -27.96 -4.27 25.78
CA LEU A 647 -26.75 -5.01 25.42
C LEU A 647 -25.53 -4.08 25.47
N TYR A 648 -24.48 -4.52 26.13
CA TYR A 648 -23.24 -3.77 26.33
C TYR A 648 -22.05 -4.58 25.82
N TRP A 649 -21.24 -3.97 24.94
CA TRP A 649 -19.93 -4.53 24.65
C TRP A 649 -18.96 -4.27 25.81
N THR A 650 -18.26 -5.32 26.23
CA THR A 650 -17.20 -5.25 27.25
C THR A 650 -15.91 -5.89 26.72
N PRO A 651 -14.73 -5.32 26.96
CA PRO A 651 -13.49 -5.98 26.58
C PRO A 651 -13.22 -7.21 27.45
N GLY A 652 -12.89 -8.34 26.82
CA GLY A 652 -12.54 -9.58 27.52
C GLY A 652 -11.14 -9.59 28.15
N HIS A 653 -10.98 -10.34 29.25
CA HIS A 653 -9.76 -10.57 30.04
C HIS A 653 -9.15 -9.32 30.72
N GLU A 654 -9.97 -8.50 31.37
CA GLU A 654 -9.54 -7.21 31.93
C GLU A 654 -9.99 -7.00 33.41
N GLY A 655 -10.10 -8.06 34.21
CA GLY A 655 -10.29 -7.93 35.67
C GLY A 655 -11.73 -7.82 36.17
N ILE A 656 -12.74 -7.94 35.30
CA ILE A 656 -14.16 -7.98 35.74
C ILE A 656 -14.49 -9.40 36.17
N THR A 657 -14.68 -9.61 37.47
CA THR A 657 -14.84 -10.95 38.09
C THR A 657 -15.91 -11.81 37.41
N ALA A 658 -17.08 -11.26 37.10
CA ALA A 658 -18.16 -12.01 36.47
C ALA A 658 -17.86 -12.39 35.00
N ASN A 659 -17.15 -11.52 34.27
CA ASN A 659 -16.70 -11.82 32.90
C ASN A 659 -15.62 -12.91 32.91
N GLU A 660 -14.65 -12.82 33.83
CA GLU A 660 -13.59 -13.83 33.99
C GLU A 660 -14.16 -15.17 34.47
N GLN A 661 -15.22 -15.15 35.26
CA GLN A 661 -15.95 -16.36 35.63
C GLN A 661 -16.65 -16.98 34.42
N ALA A 662 -17.31 -16.18 33.57
CA ALA A 662 -17.92 -16.67 32.34
C ALA A 662 -16.87 -17.31 31.40
N ASP A 663 -15.72 -16.65 31.19
CA ASP A 663 -14.57 -17.20 30.44
C ASP A 663 -14.11 -18.55 31.00
N THR A 664 -13.93 -18.61 32.32
CA THR A 664 -13.44 -19.81 33.00
C THR A 664 -14.42 -20.96 32.85
N LEU A 665 -15.72 -20.71 33.01
CA LEU A 665 -16.77 -21.71 32.84
C LEU A 665 -16.86 -22.18 31.38
N ALA A 666 -16.84 -21.27 30.42
CA ALA A 666 -16.85 -21.61 28.99
C ALA A 666 -15.65 -22.50 28.63
N LYS A 667 -14.46 -22.20 29.18
CA LYS A 667 -13.25 -23.03 29.02
C LYS A 667 -13.38 -24.39 29.69
N ALA A 668 -13.94 -24.46 30.90
CA ALA A 668 -14.15 -25.72 31.61
C ALA A 668 -15.10 -26.65 30.82
N ASP A 669 -16.22 -26.10 30.35
CA ASP A 669 -17.20 -26.82 29.53
C ASP A 669 -16.60 -27.28 28.20
N ALA A 670 -15.81 -26.43 27.54
CA ALA A 670 -15.09 -26.81 26.32
C ALA A 670 -14.12 -27.99 26.57
N GLN A 671 -13.52 -28.08 27.75
CA GLN A 671 -12.62 -29.17 28.14
C GLN A 671 -13.34 -30.43 28.65
N GLY A 672 -14.66 -30.36 28.86
CA GLY A 672 -15.46 -31.48 29.37
C GLY A 672 -15.39 -31.64 30.89
N VAL A 673 -14.97 -30.58 31.58
CA VAL A 673 -15.02 -30.50 33.04
C VAL A 673 -16.40 -29.97 33.40
N ASN A 674 -17.27 -30.83 33.94
CA ASN A 674 -18.65 -30.43 34.21
C ASN A 674 -18.71 -29.49 35.44
N PRO A 675 -19.21 -28.25 35.31
CA PRO A 675 -19.35 -27.36 36.45
C PRO A 675 -20.46 -27.89 37.34
N ARG A 676 -20.10 -28.43 38.50
CA ARG A 676 -21.07 -28.80 39.54
C ARG A 676 -21.84 -27.53 39.92
N SER A 677 -23.16 -27.50 39.72
CA SER A 677 -24.13 -26.42 40.08
C SER A 677 -24.44 -25.30 39.06
N ALA A 678 -24.59 -25.59 37.76
CA ALA A 678 -25.22 -24.64 36.83
C ALA A 678 -26.76 -24.67 36.94
N LEU A 679 -27.40 -23.50 36.85
CA LEU A 679 -28.86 -23.33 36.80
C LEU A 679 -29.43 -23.89 35.48
N VAL A 680 -28.67 -23.76 34.40
CA VAL A 680 -28.98 -24.33 33.08
C VAL A 680 -27.73 -25.03 32.58
N GLU A 681 -27.86 -26.31 32.23
CA GLU A 681 -26.80 -27.13 31.64
C GLU A 681 -27.35 -27.77 30.36
N GLU A 682 -26.76 -27.45 29.21
CA GLU A 682 -27.20 -27.97 27.92
C GLU A 682 -26.08 -28.60 27.11
N THR A 683 -26.42 -29.66 26.38
CA THR A 683 -25.57 -30.19 25.32
C THR A 683 -26.21 -29.83 23.98
N ILE A 684 -25.52 -29.01 23.18
CA ILE A 684 -26.07 -28.45 21.95
C ILE A 684 -25.47 -29.12 20.72
N HIS A 685 -26.35 -29.51 19.79
CA HIS A 685 -26.00 -30.00 18.46
C HIS A 685 -26.37 -28.93 17.43
N LEU A 686 -25.36 -28.40 16.72
CA LEU A 686 -25.56 -27.38 15.70
C LEU A 686 -25.25 -27.93 14.31
N PRO A 687 -25.95 -27.45 13.26
CA PRO A 687 -25.59 -27.74 11.89
C PRO A 687 -24.25 -27.08 11.53
N TYR A 688 -23.66 -27.53 10.42
CA TYR A 688 -22.43 -26.97 9.89
C TYR A 688 -22.67 -25.53 9.42
N SER A 689 -22.01 -24.58 10.09
CA SER A 689 -22.02 -23.16 9.72
C SER A 689 -21.43 -22.91 8.32
N LEU A 690 -22.04 -21.99 7.59
CA LEU A 690 -21.54 -21.52 6.29
C LEU A 690 -20.13 -20.93 6.42
N SER A 691 -19.89 -20.18 7.51
CA SER A 691 -18.62 -19.53 7.81
C SER A 691 -17.47 -20.54 7.89
N THR A 692 -17.61 -21.59 8.71
CA THR A 692 -16.60 -22.64 8.88
C THR A 692 -16.48 -23.51 7.62
N ALA A 693 -17.58 -23.79 6.92
CA ALA A 693 -17.52 -24.52 5.64
C ALA A 693 -16.72 -23.76 4.58
N GLN A 694 -16.96 -22.46 4.44
CA GLN A 694 -16.20 -21.59 3.54
C GLN A 694 -14.74 -21.45 3.98
N GLN A 695 -14.46 -21.40 5.27
CA GLN A 695 -13.11 -21.37 5.81
C GLN A 695 -12.35 -22.67 5.49
N LYS A 696 -12.97 -23.84 5.69
CA LYS A 696 -12.38 -25.14 5.33
C LYS A 696 -12.08 -25.23 3.83
N ASN A 697 -13.01 -24.78 2.99
CA ASN A 697 -12.79 -24.68 1.53
C ASN A 697 -11.65 -23.70 1.18
N ARG A 698 -11.53 -22.58 1.91
CA ARG A 698 -10.42 -21.64 1.72
C ARG A 698 -9.08 -22.23 2.13
N LEU A 699 -9.03 -23.04 3.19
CA LEU A 699 -7.79 -23.69 3.65
C LEU A 699 -7.34 -24.80 2.69
N SER A 700 -8.27 -25.63 2.20
CA SER A 700 -7.98 -26.69 1.23
C SER A 700 -7.46 -26.14 -0.11
N THR A 701 -7.89 -24.93 -0.50
CA THR A 701 -7.49 -24.24 -1.73
C THR A 701 -6.44 -23.15 -1.53
N GLY A 702 -6.11 -22.80 -0.29
CA GLY A 702 -5.38 -21.57 0.10
C GLY A 702 -3.86 -21.67 0.04
N ILE A 703 -3.34 -22.83 -0.32
CA ILE A 703 -1.90 -23.03 -0.46
C ILE A 703 -1.48 -22.39 -1.80
N PRO A 704 -0.46 -21.49 -1.81
CA PRO A 704 0.19 -21.04 -3.04
C PRO A 704 0.55 -22.23 -3.92
N GLU A 705 0.61 -22.06 -5.24
CA GLU A 705 0.83 -23.19 -6.16
C GLU A 705 2.03 -24.03 -5.71
N LYS A 706 1.77 -25.22 -5.14
CA LYS A 706 2.84 -26.16 -4.77
C LYS A 706 3.44 -26.67 -6.07
N LEU A 707 4.75 -26.52 -6.19
CA LEU A 707 5.51 -27.17 -7.25
C LEU A 707 5.28 -28.68 -7.15
N THR A 708 5.17 -29.33 -8.31
CA THR A 708 5.03 -30.79 -8.33
C THR A 708 6.28 -31.45 -7.78
N SER A 709 6.17 -32.63 -7.15
CA SER A 709 7.33 -33.38 -6.64
C SER A 709 8.38 -33.65 -7.74
N LYS A 710 7.94 -33.78 -9.00
CA LYS A 710 8.82 -33.87 -10.17
C LYS A 710 9.60 -32.58 -10.43
N GLU A 711 8.95 -31.41 -10.37
CA GLU A 711 9.63 -30.11 -10.50
C GLU A 711 10.58 -29.84 -9.33
N ILE A 712 10.15 -30.18 -8.11
CA ILE A 712 10.97 -30.02 -6.90
C ILE A 712 12.25 -30.85 -7.00
N LYS A 713 12.15 -32.11 -7.43
CA LYS A 713 13.32 -32.98 -7.67
C LYS A 713 14.18 -32.51 -8.83
N ARG A 714 13.55 -32.21 -9.98
CA ARG A 714 14.25 -31.80 -11.21
C ARG A 714 15.05 -30.53 -11.01
N PHE A 715 14.46 -29.55 -10.34
CA PHE A 715 15.13 -28.29 -10.09
C PHE A 715 15.94 -28.36 -8.81
N GLY A 716 15.55 -29.08 -7.76
CA GLY A 716 16.21 -29.07 -6.45
C GLY A 716 15.74 -27.90 -5.58
N PHE A 717 14.43 -27.67 -5.52
CA PHE A 717 13.83 -26.61 -4.70
C PHE A 717 13.50 -27.10 -3.29
N LYS A 718 13.45 -26.18 -2.32
CA LYS A 718 12.79 -26.47 -1.04
C LYS A 718 11.28 -26.50 -1.21
N GLU A 719 10.62 -27.39 -0.47
CA GLU A 719 9.16 -27.53 -0.49
C GLU A 719 8.43 -26.29 0.04
N ASP A 720 8.94 -25.67 1.12
CA ASP A 720 8.40 -24.43 1.66
C ASP A 720 9.26 -23.21 1.30
N THR A 721 8.66 -22.26 0.59
CA THR A 721 9.28 -20.99 0.19
C THR A 721 8.75 -19.79 0.98
N THR A 722 7.82 -20.01 1.92
CA THR A 722 7.13 -18.93 2.65
C THR A 722 8.09 -18.04 3.41
N ALA A 723 9.07 -18.63 4.09
CA ALA A 723 10.09 -17.88 4.82
C ALA A 723 10.97 -17.02 3.90
N LEU A 724 11.33 -17.55 2.72
CA LEU A 724 12.08 -16.82 1.70
C LEU A 724 11.26 -15.66 1.12
N LEU A 725 9.98 -15.89 0.82
CA LEU A 725 9.07 -14.84 0.35
C LEU A 725 8.92 -13.72 1.38
N LYS A 726 8.72 -14.05 2.66
CA LYS A 726 8.66 -13.07 3.76
C LYS A 726 9.96 -12.26 3.88
N ALA A 727 11.12 -12.88 3.62
CA ALA A 727 12.41 -12.21 3.67
C ALA A 727 12.63 -11.28 2.46
N LEU A 728 12.24 -11.70 1.25
CA LEU A 728 12.25 -10.89 0.02
C LEU A 728 11.25 -9.71 0.09
N ASP A 729 10.10 -9.92 0.72
CA ASP A 729 9.06 -8.90 0.92
C ASP A 729 9.50 -7.71 1.79
N LYS A 730 10.57 -7.89 2.58
CA LYS A 730 11.21 -6.81 3.35
C LYS A 730 12.23 -6.02 2.54
N GLN A 731 12.64 -6.53 1.37
CA GLN A 731 13.65 -5.89 0.53
C GLN A 731 13.04 -4.86 -0.42
N GLU A 732 13.87 -3.92 -0.86
CA GLU A 732 13.52 -3.03 -1.97
C GLU A 732 13.29 -3.83 -3.26
N LYS A 733 12.45 -3.30 -4.17
CA LYS A 733 12.05 -3.99 -5.40
C LYS A 733 13.25 -4.40 -6.27
N GLY A 734 14.19 -3.50 -6.54
CA GLY A 734 15.34 -3.79 -7.39
C GLY A 734 16.22 -4.92 -6.83
N LEU A 735 16.48 -4.89 -5.53
CA LEU A 735 17.26 -5.89 -4.81
C LEU A 735 16.56 -7.25 -4.81
N ALA A 736 15.27 -7.30 -4.46
CA ALA A 736 14.47 -8.51 -4.50
C ALA A 736 14.47 -9.14 -5.90
N THR A 737 14.28 -8.33 -6.95
CA THR A 737 14.30 -8.82 -8.34
C THR A 737 15.68 -9.35 -8.75
N ILE A 738 16.79 -8.75 -8.30
CA ILE A 738 18.13 -9.26 -8.62
C ILE A 738 18.38 -10.61 -7.94
N ILE A 739 17.97 -10.76 -6.67
CA ILE A 739 18.07 -12.03 -5.95
C ILE A 739 17.26 -13.12 -6.64
N LEU A 740 16.05 -12.80 -7.07
CA LEU A 740 15.20 -13.74 -7.84
C LEU A 740 15.82 -14.10 -9.20
N LYS A 741 16.41 -13.13 -9.91
CA LYS A 741 17.12 -13.37 -11.17
C LYS A 741 18.36 -14.26 -10.98
N LEU A 742 19.10 -14.03 -9.90
CA LEU A 742 20.25 -14.84 -9.48
C LEU A 742 19.81 -16.28 -9.16
N GLN A 743 18.69 -16.46 -8.45
CA GLN A 743 18.12 -17.79 -8.19
C GLN A 743 17.69 -18.52 -9.47
N ALA A 744 17.26 -17.77 -10.49
CA ALA A 744 16.84 -18.32 -11.77
C ALA A 744 17.98 -18.47 -12.79
N ASP A 745 19.23 -18.19 -12.41
CA ASP A 745 20.41 -18.12 -13.30
C ASP A 745 20.21 -17.21 -14.54
N HIS A 746 19.25 -16.30 -14.45
CA HIS A 746 18.78 -15.43 -15.53
C HIS A 746 19.04 -13.98 -15.13
N VAL A 747 20.31 -13.62 -15.02
CA VAL A 747 20.80 -12.26 -14.76
C VAL A 747 21.44 -11.72 -16.05
N PRO A 748 21.36 -10.41 -16.37
CA PRO A 748 22.06 -9.80 -17.50
C PRO A 748 23.58 -9.71 -17.26
N LEU A 749 24.16 -10.79 -16.74
CA LEU A 749 25.58 -11.06 -16.62
C LEU A 749 26.03 -12.04 -17.71
N ASN A 750 25.16 -12.96 -18.16
CA ASN A 750 25.56 -14.01 -19.10
C ASN A 750 26.02 -13.50 -20.46
N ASN A 751 25.39 -12.46 -21.02
CA ASN A 751 25.84 -11.90 -22.30
C ASN A 751 27.19 -11.17 -22.21
N PHE A 752 27.60 -10.76 -21.00
CA PHE A 752 28.89 -10.13 -20.73
C PHE A 752 29.95 -11.17 -20.34
N LEU A 753 29.62 -12.12 -19.45
CA LEU A 753 30.50 -13.20 -18.99
C LEU A 753 30.84 -14.22 -20.10
N PHE A 754 29.87 -14.52 -20.98
CA PHE A 754 30.08 -15.37 -22.17
C PHE A 754 30.99 -14.68 -23.21
N LYS A 755 30.85 -13.35 -23.37
CA LYS A 755 31.68 -12.56 -24.31
C LYS A 755 33.13 -12.36 -23.85
N ILE A 756 33.44 -12.52 -22.56
CA ILE A 756 34.77 -12.23 -22.01
C ILE A 756 35.50 -13.45 -21.41
N LYS A 757 34.99 -14.68 -21.58
CA LYS A 757 35.58 -15.92 -21.01
C LYS A 757 35.94 -15.77 -19.51
N ALA A 758 34.99 -15.29 -18.71
CA ALA A 758 35.28 -14.76 -17.38
C ALA A 758 35.74 -15.80 -16.34
N VAL A 759 37.01 -15.71 -15.97
CA VAL A 759 37.55 -16.12 -14.67
C VAL A 759 36.93 -15.26 -13.55
N LEU A 760 36.86 -15.77 -12.32
CA LEU A 760 36.37 -15.04 -11.13
C LEU A 760 37.07 -13.68 -10.98
N ASP A 761 36.31 -12.57 -11.02
CA ASP A 761 36.85 -11.21 -10.88
C ASP A 761 37.68 -11.09 -9.57
N PRO A 762 39.01 -10.83 -9.65
CA PRO A 762 39.90 -10.76 -8.49
C PRO A 762 39.52 -9.66 -7.50
N ARG A 763 38.91 -8.56 -7.99
CA ARG A 763 38.59 -7.36 -7.18
C ARG A 763 37.65 -7.63 -6.02
N TYR A 764 36.82 -8.66 -6.13
CA TYR A 764 35.84 -9.03 -5.11
C TYR A 764 36.25 -10.26 -4.29
N ARG A 765 37.51 -10.72 -4.40
CA ARG A 765 38.02 -11.91 -3.68
C ARG A 765 37.84 -11.77 -2.17
N GLU A 766 38.12 -10.60 -1.62
CA GLU A 766 37.99 -10.36 -0.17
C GLU A 766 36.53 -10.32 0.26
N LEU A 767 35.65 -9.62 -0.47
CA LEU A 767 34.21 -9.63 -0.21
C LEU A 767 33.61 -11.05 -0.28
N ARG A 768 34.10 -11.90 -1.19
CA ARG A 768 33.71 -13.32 -1.25
C ARG A 768 34.18 -14.10 -0.02
N ARG A 769 35.42 -13.89 0.44
CA ARG A 769 35.91 -14.51 1.69
C ARG A 769 35.10 -14.05 2.91
N ILE A 770 34.77 -12.77 3.00
CA ILE A 770 33.94 -12.20 4.07
C ILE A 770 32.55 -12.85 4.05
N LEU A 771 31.89 -12.90 2.89
CA LEU A 771 30.61 -13.57 2.73
C LEU A 771 30.69 -15.04 3.18
N LYS A 772 31.69 -15.79 2.71
CA LYS A 772 31.87 -17.20 3.07
C LYS A 772 32.03 -17.38 4.58
N ARG A 773 32.90 -16.59 5.23
CA ARG A 773 33.09 -16.60 6.69
C ARG A 773 31.79 -16.32 7.44
N LYS A 774 31.03 -15.30 7.02
CA LYS A 774 29.77 -14.94 7.66
C LYS A 774 28.71 -16.02 7.48
N ILE A 775 28.62 -16.64 6.31
CA ILE A 775 27.71 -17.77 6.06
C ILE A 775 28.06 -18.97 6.95
N CYS A 776 29.35 -19.32 7.08
CA CYS A 776 29.80 -20.37 7.98
C CYS A 776 29.41 -20.12 9.45
N LYS A 777 29.33 -18.85 9.88
CA LYS A 777 28.93 -18.47 11.24
C LYS A 777 27.43 -18.62 11.53
N LEU A 778 26.56 -18.69 10.51
CA LEU A 778 25.10 -18.67 10.69
C LEU A 778 24.49 -19.96 11.30
N ARG A 779 25.29 -21.00 11.62
CA ARG A 779 24.86 -22.28 12.24
C ARG A 779 23.51 -22.80 11.70
N SER A 780 23.34 -22.80 10.37
CA SER A 780 22.03 -22.96 9.73
C SER A 780 21.97 -24.06 8.66
N GLY A 781 22.92 -25.01 8.67
CA GLY A 781 22.98 -26.10 7.69
C GLY A 781 23.16 -25.62 6.23
N ILE A 782 23.74 -24.43 6.05
CA ILE A 782 23.99 -23.84 4.72
C ILE A 782 25.34 -24.35 4.26
N ASN A 783 25.39 -24.98 3.08
CA ASN A 783 26.64 -25.30 2.43
C ASN A 783 27.22 -24.00 1.81
N PRO A 784 28.33 -23.47 2.34
CA PRO A 784 28.91 -22.20 1.88
C PRO A 784 29.52 -22.29 0.47
N ASP A 785 29.71 -23.50 -0.06
CA ASP A 785 30.22 -23.77 -1.40
C ASP A 785 29.10 -24.04 -2.42
N SER A 786 27.85 -24.16 -1.96
CA SER A 786 26.68 -24.29 -2.83
C SER A 786 25.95 -22.97 -2.96
N PHE A 787 26.05 -22.33 -4.12
CA PHE A 787 25.31 -21.10 -4.44
C PHE A 787 23.80 -21.24 -4.14
N ARG A 788 23.23 -22.40 -4.46
CA ARG A 788 21.82 -22.68 -4.25
C ARG A 788 21.45 -22.82 -2.78
N SER A 789 22.30 -23.50 -1.99
CA SER A 789 22.10 -23.62 -0.54
C SER A 789 22.06 -22.24 0.15
N ILE A 790 22.88 -21.31 -0.34
CA ILE A 790 22.92 -19.93 0.14
C ILE A 790 21.66 -19.18 -0.28
N MET A 791 21.30 -19.21 -1.57
CA MET A 791 20.22 -18.39 -2.11
C MET A 791 18.83 -18.84 -1.69
N ASP A 792 18.61 -20.13 -1.44
CA ASP A 792 17.32 -20.67 -0.97
C ASP A 792 17.16 -20.62 0.56
N ASN A 793 18.13 -20.08 1.31
CA ASN A 793 18.04 -19.97 2.76
C ASN A 793 17.72 -18.53 3.23
N PRO A 794 16.58 -18.31 3.92
CA PRO A 794 16.21 -16.97 4.38
C PRO A 794 17.22 -16.36 5.37
N LYS A 795 17.95 -17.18 6.14
CA LYS A 795 18.97 -16.70 7.10
C LYS A 795 20.21 -16.13 6.39
N ALA A 796 20.58 -16.65 5.22
CA ALA A 796 21.70 -16.12 4.44
C ALA A 796 21.34 -14.86 3.63
N LEU A 797 20.05 -14.54 3.47
CA LEU A 797 19.61 -13.44 2.63
C LEU A 797 20.23 -12.10 3.06
N HIS A 798 20.36 -11.84 4.37
CA HIS A 798 20.98 -10.62 4.88
C HIS A 798 22.44 -10.47 4.42
N GLU A 799 23.21 -11.55 4.47
CA GLU A 799 24.62 -11.53 4.06
C GLU A 799 24.77 -11.47 2.55
N VAL A 800 23.88 -12.13 1.80
CA VAL A 800 23.81 -12.01 0.33
C VAL A 800 23.50 -10.58 -0.09
N VAL A 801 22.52 -9.94 0.56
CA VAL A 801 22.18 -8.53 0.33
C VAL A 801 23.37 -7.64 0.62
N SER A 802 24.02 -7.82 1.78
CA SER A 802 25.21 -7.06 2.17
C SER A 802 26.33 -7.21 1.14
N PHE A 803 26.56 -8.41 0.63
CA PHE A 803 27.54 -8.67 -0.43
C PHE A 803 27.16 -8.00 -1.76
N ILE A 804 25.91 -8.14 -2.21
CA ILE A 804 25.43 -7.50 -3.44
C ILE A 804 25.61 -5.98 -3.36
N LEU A 805 25.23 -5.37 -2.24
CA LEU A 805 25.40 -3.94 -1.98
C LEU A 805 26.88 -3.55 -1.91
N ALA A 806 27.73 -4.31 -1.22
CA ALA A 806 29.17 -4.01 -1.13
C ALA A 806 29.87 -4.03 -2.50
N THR A 807 29.42 -4.87 -3.43
CA THR A 807 30.05 -4.98 -4.76
C THR A 807 29.76 -3.81 -5.69
N LYS A 808 28.73 -2.99 -5.43
CA LYS A 808 28.31 -1.86 -6.28
C LYS A 808 28.06 -2.22 -7.77
N ARG A 809 27.93 -3.50 -8.11
CA ARG A 809 27.77 -3.99 -9.50
C ARG A 809 26.42 -3.65 -10.13
N PHE A 810 25.45 -3.27 -9.32
CA PHE A 810 24.09 -2.98 -9.74
C PHE A 810 23.76 -1.50 -9.43
N PRO A 811 23.99 -0.58 -10.39
CA PRO A 811 23.90 0.87 -10.15
C PRO A 811 22.49 1.40 -9.84
N ASN A 812 21.46 0.54 -9.95
CA ASN A 812 20.05 0.91 -9.79
C ASN A 812 19.43 0.46 -8.46
N ILE A 813 20.20 -0.10 -7.51
CA ILE A 813 19.70 -0.51 -6.18
C ILE A 813 19.87 0.67 -5.20
N GLN A 814 18.83 1.00 -4.42
CA GLN A 814 18.94 1.99 -3.34
C GLN A 814 19.52 1.35 -2.07
N TYR A 815 20.55 1.98 -1.49
CA TYR A 815 21.03 1.67 -0.15
C TYR A 815 20.03 2.24 0.88
N TYR A 816 19.04 1.46 1.29
CA TYR A 816 18.34 1.74 2.54
C TYR A 816 19.19 1.14 3.67
N ASN A 817 20.13 1.90 4.20
CA ASN A 817 20.83 1.53 5.43
C ASN A 817 19.80 1.41 6.55
N ASN A 818 19.41 0.19 6.89
CA ASN A 818 18.67 -0.14 8.11
C ASN A 818 19.64 -0.43 9.26
N THR A 819 20.69 0.39 9.41
CA THR A 819 21.68 0.30 10.49
C THR A 819 21.50 1.46 11.46
N SER A 820 20.29 1.60 12.01
CA SER A 820 20.02 2.40 13.22
C SER A 820 18.98 1.71 14.10
N LYS A 821 19.12 0.38 14.25
CA LYS A 821 18.53 -0.39 15.35
C LYS A 821 19.67 -0.99 16.13
N ASN A 822 20.33 -0.14 16.89
CA ASN A 822 21.17 -0.38 18.06
C ASN A 822 21.86 0.95 18.31
N ASP A 823 21.13 1.83 18.99
CA ASP A 823 21.60 2.68 20.09
C ASP A 823 20.35 3.15 20.84
#